data_AF-A0A518E3N2-F1
#
_entry.id   AF-A0A518E3N2-F1
#
_cell.length_a   1.000
_cell.length_b   1.000
_cell.length_c   1.000
_cell.angle_alpha   90.00
_cell.angle_beta   90.00
_cell.angle_gamma   90.00
#
_symmetry.space_group_name_H-M   'P 1'
#
loop_
_entity.id
_entity.type
_entity.pdbx_description
1 polymer ?
#
loop_
_entity_poly.entity_id
_entity_poly.type
_entity_poly.pdbx_seq_one_letter_code
_entity_poly.pdbx_strand_id
1 'polypeptide(L)'
;MRNGLPLFSGLALLLVAAWLQAQPPVLNSAQGEVVASPAVVEPVAPPLADAETEAAAEETAAAVEAAAAAAETEAAQSKREEVSEELRVAQRTLETAKETAAETAKETSDEEVVAAPEPLQREVELLKQLEVVVAQQGVAKKEHQDLKMRLEDLTAQVEAVRVQGPPEQPPYSFLMLDHSRDELAARQARTETVESVADGADAEITRAKQTLETRQQAYRLAREAAEANTDEEKKTELANELKFAELEVRIATESLAQAKQEQANQELAQKLHTAQVDLLQAKVVWFSKASVFSDRDLQEQMIEIDKHEEDLRNELRRAESNLKYAESEWTRARSQLDSATEKSVELVQQVEAKQLARQRFHTMVSLLNVRLQRRGVNRELWQRRFHVIRRTAKTEELITWSEEARARLDQLEREKRIDQMRIDELRQDMAGRDKLLQSADIDKARRWIEDQRDTLGRIIQVYDANIVSIESSRRLTEKLISEIEGDVNTWTLADWSENFYFYAEKIWNTELTTVDDHPLTVGKVLVGMFLILCGFALARLLSRSLGKRLQHRRFRMNESGVAALQSLSFYVLLVGFTLTALKFVNVPLTMFAFLGGAIAIGVGFGSQNILNNFISGLILLAERPIKVGDLIQIDDLYGNVEQIGARSTRIRTGRNMEIIVPNSTFLESNVVNLTRGDDKLRTQVNIGIAYGSSTREATRLLKHAATEHGRVLKQPEPFVWFAEFGDNALNFELHFWVKVRSVTEQKRIESDLRFQIDHLFREAEISIAFPQRDIHLDTTRPIAVQFVPAENEEPGRDQSENEAA
;
A
#
# COMPACT_ATOMS: atom_id res chain seq x y z
N MET A 1 36.66 13.51 20.02
CA MET A 1 37.51 13.95 18.90
C MET A 1 36.70 14.92 18.05
N ARG A 2 36.82 16.22 18.36
CA ARG A 2 36.30 17.33 17.56
C ARG A 2 37.34 17.61 16.46
N ASN A 3 36.87 17.90 15.24
CA ASN A 3 37.62 18.32 14.04
C ASN A 3 37.86 17.20 13.01
N GLY A 4 37.02 17.24 11.98
CA GLY A 4 37.29 16.63 10.69
C GLY A 4 36.00 16.25 10.00
N LEU A 5 35.39 17.17 9.23
CA LEU A 5 34.51 16.91 8.07
C LEU A 5 33.86 18.21 7.52
N PRO A 6 34.62 19.13 6.87
CA PRO A 6 34.04 20.25 6.12
C PRO A 6 33.65 19.89 4.68
N LEU A 7 33.89 18.64 4.23
CA LEU A 7 33.70 18.21 2.83
C LEU A 7 32.32 17.61 2.52
N PHE A 8 31.52 17.26 3.54
CA PHE A 8 30.19 16.66 3.34
C PHE A 8 29.04 17.67 3.28
N SER A 9 29.24 18.90 3.76
CA SER A 9 28.20 19.94 3.78
C SER A 9 27.83 20.43 2.37
N GLY A 10 28.81 20.61 1.47
CA GLY A 10 28.56 21.13 0.12
C GLY A 10 27.82 20.16 -0.81
N LEU A 11 28.05 18.84 -0.68
CA LEU A 11 27.44 17.83 -1.54
C LEU A 11 26.01 17.47 -1.08
N ALA A 12 25.75 17.57 0.23
CA ALA A 12 24.40 17.43 0.79
C ALA A 12 23.50 18.63 0.46
N LEU A 13 24.05 19.86 0.47
CA LEU A 13 23.35 21.07 0.03
C LEU A 13 22.89 21.00 -1.44
N LEU A 14 23.72 20.43 -2.32
CA LEU A 14 23.37 20.25 -3.74
C LEU A 14 22.30 19.18 -3.97
N LEU A 15 22.31 18.10 -3.21
CA LEU A 15 21.31 17.03 -3.33
C LEU A 15 19.95 17.43 -2.75
N VAL A 16 19.92 18.28 -1.71
CA VAL A 16 18.67 18.81 -1.14
C VAL A 16 18.09 19.94 -2.00
N ALA A 17 18.93 20.79 -2.61
CA ALA A 17 18.48 21.76 -3.61
C ALA A 17 17.86 21.08 -4.85
N ALA A 18 18.42 19.96 -5.29
CA ALA A 18 17.86 19.14 -6.36
C ALA A 18 16.54 18.44 -5.96
N TRP A 19 16.39 18.07 -4.69
CA TRP A 19 15.16 17.47 -4.16
C TRP A 19 14.02 18.51 -3.99
N LEU A 20 14.34 19.73 -3.55
CA LEU A 20 13.41 20.86 -3.49
C LEU A 20 12.91 21.30 -4.88
N GLN A 21 13.72 21.15 -5.93
CA GLN A 21 13.32 21.40 -7.32
C GLN A 21 12.50 20.25 -7.95
N ALA A 22 12.46 19.07 -7.32
CA ALA A 22 11.84 17.86 -7.88
C ALA A 22 10.48 17.50 -7.25
N GLN A 23 9.98 18.27 -6.28
CA GLN A 23 8.63 18.11 -5.73
C GLN A 23 7.59 18.59 -6.76
N PRO A 24 6.62 17.76 -7.18
CA PRO A 24 5.53 18.22 -8.04
C PRO A 24 4.68 19.24 -7.27
N PRO A 25 4.17 20.31 -7.91
CA PRO A 25 3.17 21.15 -7.28
C PRO A 25 1.96 20.27 -6.98
N VAL A 26 1.59 20.16 -5.69
CA VAL A 26 0.31 19.56 -5.30
C VAL A 26 -0.76 20.45 -5.91
N LEU A 27 -1.42 19.91 -6.93
CA LEU A 27 -2.58 20.49 -7.60
C LEU A 27 -3.67 20.72 -6.55
N ASN A 28 -3.78 21.95 -6.09
CA ASN A 28 -4.96 22.41 -5.39
C ASN A 28 -6.05 22.62 -6.46
N SER A 29 -6.98 21.68 -6.57
CA SER A 29 -8.18 21.82 -7.40
C SER A 29 -9.15 22.79 -6.72
N ALA A 30 -8.82 24.08 -6.82
CA ALA A 30 -9.71 25.20 -6.60
C ALA A 30 -9.14 26.40 -7.37
N GLN A 31 -9.04 26.27 -8.70
CA GLN A 31 -8.90 27.43 -9.57
C GLN A 31 -10.27 28.11 -9.69
N GLY A 32 -10.59 28.94 -8.71
CA GLY A 32 -11.39 30.13 -8.97
C GLY A 32 -10.43 31.19 -9.51
N GLU A 33 -10.73 31.73 -10.68
CA GLU A 33 -9.93 32.74 -11.37
C GLU A 33 -9.51 33.87 -10.42
N VAL A 34 -8.20 33.99 -10.17
CA VAL A 34 -7.61 35.24 -9.71
C VAL A 34 -7.63 36.19 -10.89
N VAL A 35 -8.73 36.93 -11.04
CA VAL A 35 -8.76 38.12 -11.89
C VAL A 35 -7.70 39.07 -11.36
N ALA A 36 -6.80 39.46 -12.25
CA ALA A 36 -5.70 40.37 -11.97
C ALA A 36 -6.19 41.62 -11.21
N SER A 37 -5.49 41.92 -10.12
CA SER A 37 -5.55 43.22 -9.45
C SER A 37 -5.38 44.33 -10.50
N PRO A 38 -6.35 45.25 -10.68
CA PRO A 38 -6.03 46.48 -11.38
C PRO A 38 -5.07 47.28 -10.50
N ALA A 39 -4.17 47.99 -11.19
CA ALA A 39 -3.17 48.83 -10.59
C ALA A 39 -3.77 49.78 -9.55
N VAL A 40 -3.02 49.99 -8.46
CA VAL A 40 -3.22 51.07 -7.51
C VAL A 40 -3.30 52.39 -8.27
N VAL A 41 -4.52 52.92 -8.41
CA VAL A 41 -4.77 54.31 -8.77
C VAL A 41 -4.91 55.06 -7.45
N GLU A 42 -4.04 56.04 -7.22
CA GLU A 42 -4.18 56.98 -6.09
C GLU A 42 -5.59 57.59 -6.11
N PRO A 43 -6.26 57.72 -4.95
CA PRO A 43 -7.56 58.36 -4.91
C PRO A 43 -7.38 59.87 -5.18
N VAL A 44 -7.75 60.30 -6.38
CA VAL A 44 -8.09 61.70 -6.65
C VAL A 44 -9.40 61.98 -5.92
N ALA A 45 -9.37 62.89 -4.95
CA ALA A 45 -10.56 63.35 -4.24
C ALA A 45 -11.61 63.88 -5.23
N PRO A 46 -12.89 63.46 -5.13
CA PRO A 46 -13.96 64.11 -5.87
C PRO A 46 -14.19 65.52 -5.30
N PRO A 47 -14.64 66.49 -6.12
CA PRO A 47 -14.96 67.81 -5.62
C PRO A 47 -16.16 67.73 -4.68
N LEU A 48 -16.06 68.45 -3.56
CA LEU A 48 -17.16 68.76 -2.65
C LEU A 48 -18.29 69.46 -3.43
N ALA A 49 -19.32 68.71 -3.80
CA ALA A 49 -20.61 69.23 -4.22
C ALA A 49 -21.72 68.26 -3.79
N ASP A 50 -22.62 68.78 -2.95
CA ASP A 50 -24.02 68.36 -2.76
C ASP A 50 -24.35 67.11 -1.92
N ALA A 51 -23.60 66.85 -0.84
CA ALA A 51 -23.95 65.85 0.20
C ALA A 51 -25.30 66.12 0.92
N GLU A 52 -25.83 67.35 0.86
CA GLU A 52 -27.14 67.69 1.46
C GLU A 52 -28.34 67.33 0.55
N THR A 53 -28.13 67.11 -0.75
CA THR A 53 -29.24 66.77 -1.68
C THR A 53 -29.44 65.27 -1.88
N GLU A 54 -28.38 64.46 -1.77
CA GLU A 54 -28.44 63.00 -1.81
C GLU A 54 -29.06 62.42 -0.53
N ALA A 55 -28.71 62.96 0.63
CA ALA A 55 -29.32 62.57 1.91
C ALA A 55 -30.83 62.88 1.98
N ALA A 56 -31.26 64.02 1.41
CA ALA A 56 -32.68 64.37 1.34
C ALA A 56 -33.46 63.50 0.32
N ALA A 57 -32.80 62.99 -0.72
CA ALA A 57 -33.39 62.08 -1.70
C ALA A 57 -33.50 60.64 -1.17
N GLU A 58 -32.53 60.17 -0.37
CA GLU A 58 -32.61 58.88 0.32
C GLU A 58 -33.66 58.90 1.45
N GLU A 59 -33.76 59.98 2.22
CA GLU A 59 -34.75 60.11 3.29
C GLU A 59 -36.19 60.17 2.74
N THR A 60 -36.37 60.78 1.56
CA THR A 60 -37.67 60.78 0.86
C THR A 60 -37.99 59.44 0.21
N ALA A 61 -37.01 58.71 -0.33
CA ALA A 61 -37.21 57.35 -0.85
C ALA A 61 -37.58 56.35 0.26
N ALA A 62 -36.88 56.39 1.41
CA ALA A 62 -37.16 55.55 2.57
C ALA A 62 -38.56 55.84 3.17
N ALA A 63 -38.98 57.10 3.21
CA ALA A 63 -40.31 57.48 3.67
C ALA A 63 -41.43 57.00 2.73
N VAL A 64 -41.21 57.04 1.41
CA VAL A 64 -42.15 56.51 0.40
C VAL A 64 -42.27 54.99 0.50
N GLU A 65 -41.16 54.30 0.74
CA GLU A 65 -41.14 52.84 0.84
C GLU A 65 -41.76 52.34 2.16
N ALA A 66 -41.53 53.05 3.27
CA ALA A 66 -42.20 52.78 4.54
C ALA A 66 -43.73 53.00 4.45
N ALA A 67 -44.17 54.01 3.71
CA ALA A 67 -45.59 54.25 3.45
C ALA A 67 -46.23 53.14 2.60
N ALA A 68 -45.51 52.63 1.59
CA ALA A 68 -45.96 51.49 0.78
C ALA A 68 -46.06 50.19 1.61
N ALA A 69 -45.08 49.94 2.48
CA ALA A 69 -45.06 48.79 3.38
C ALA A 69 -46.21 48.82 4.42
N ALA A 70 -46.52 50.00 4.95
CA ALA A 70 -47.67 50.19 5.85
C ALA A 70 -49.00 49.92 5.12
N ALA A 71 -49.16 50.44 3.90
CA ALA A 71 -50.35 50.23 3.08
C ALA A 71 -50.58 48.74 2.73
N GLU A 72 -49.52 47.99 2.46
CA GLU A 72 -49.62 46.55 2.20
C GLU A 72 -49.99 45.72 3.43
N THR A 73 -49.58 46.17 4.62
CA THR A 73 -49.90 45.53 5.90
C THR A 73 -51.36 45.78 6.27
N GLU A 74 -51.84 47.02 6.07
CA GLU A 74 -53.25 47.38 6.22
C GLU A 74 -54.15 46.61 5.24
N ALA A 75 -53.72 46.43 3.99
CA ALA A 75 -54.45 45.65 3.00
C ALA A 75 -54.58 44.15 3.40
N ALA A 76 -53.51 43.56 3.95
CA ALA A 76 -53.55 42.18 4.45
C ALA A 76 -54.45 42.03 5.68
N GLN A 77 -54.46 43.03 6.56
CA GLN A 77 -55.32 43.05 7.74
C GLN A 77 -56.80 43.21 7.38
N SER A 78 -57.12 44.10 6.45
CA SER A 78 -58.47 44.27 5.90
C SER A 78 -59.00 42.97 5.27
N LYS A 79 -58.17 42.28 4.49
CA LYS A 79 -58.50 40.99 3.86
C LYS A 79 -58.75 39.88 4.88
N ARG A 80 -58.01 39.88 6.00
CA ARG A 80 -58.22 38.94 7.12
C ARG A 80 -59.53 39.23 7.84
N GLU A 81 -59.84 40.49 8.08
CA GLU A 81 -61.09 40.90 8.73
C GLU A 81 -62.31 40.48 7.89
N GLU A 82 -62.25 40.65 6.57
CA GLU A 82 -63.27 40.18 5.63
C GLU A 82 -63.53 38.66 5.75
N VAL A 83 -62.47 37.84 5.65
CA VAL A 83 -62.59 36.36 5.76
C VAL A 83 -63.06 35.95 7.16
N SER A 84 -62.63 36.65 8.21
CA SER A 84 -63.05 36.36 9.58
C SER A 84 -64.55 36.66 9.82
N GLU A 85 -65.08 37.70 9.19
CA GLU A 85 -66.52 37.99 9.24
C GLU A 85 -67.32 36.99 8.39
N GLU A 86 -66.84 36.60 7.20
CA GLU A 86 -67.44 35.50 6.41
C GLU A 86 -67.52 34.20 7.24
N LEU A 87 -66.42 33.83 7.91
CA LEU A 87 -66.37 32.66 8.79
C LEU A 87 -67.34 32.79 9.97
N ARG A 88 -67.41 33.97 10.61
CA ARG A 88 -68.32 34.20 11.74
C ARG A 88 -69.79 34.10 11.33
N VAL A 89 -70.13 34.58 10.14
CA VAL A 89 -71.47 34.42 9.56
C VAL A 89 -71.77 32.95 9.29
N ALA A 90 -70.85 32.21 8.66
CA ALA A 90 -71.01 30.78 8.38
C ALA A 90 -71.10 29.91 9.64
N GLN A 91 -70.37 30.27 10.70
CA GLN A 91 -70.45 29.58 12.00
C GLN A 91 -71.80 29.82 12.68
N ARG A 92 -72.30 31.06 12.67
CA ARG A 92 -73.64 31.38 13.22
C ARG A 92 -74.74 30.65 12.47
N THR A 93 -74.69 30.59 11.15
CA THR A 93 -75.68 29.85 10.36
C THR A 93 -75.62 28.35 10.63
N LEU A 94 -74.42 27.78 10.80
CA LEU A 94 -74.24 26.39 11.20
C LEU A 94 -74.78 26.11 12.62
N GLU A 95 -74.55 27.00 13.59
CA GLU A 95 -75.11 26.88 14.94
C GLU A 95 -76.63 26.98 14.95
N THR A 96 -77.19 27.96 14.22
CA THR A 96 -78.66 28.11 14.13
C THR A 96 -79.27 26.87 13.46
N ALA A 97 -78.64 26.32 12.43
CA ALA A 97 -79.08 25.08 11.78
C ALA A 97 -78.99 23.85 12.71
N LYS A 98 -77.95 23.76 13.55
CA LYS A 98 -77.81 22.72 14.58
C LYS A 98 -78.89 22.82 15.64
N GLU A 99 -79.18 24.04 16.11
CA GLU A 99 -80.23 24.30 17.10
C GLU A 99 -81.60 23.94 16.54
N THR A 100 -81.90 24.36 15.31
CA THR A 100 -83.16 24.03 14.62
C THR A 100 -83.30 22.52 14.43
N ALA A 101 -82.23 21.84 14.01
CA ALA A 101 -82.20 20.37 13.89
C ALA A 101 -82.39 19.66 15.24
N ALA A 102 -81.79 20.18 16.32
CA ALA A 102 -81.93 19.65 17.67
C ALA A 102 -83.34 19.88 18.27
N GLU A 103 -84.00 20.99 17.95
CA GLU A 103 -85.40 21.26 18.29
C GLU A 103 -86.34 20.30 17.53
N THR A 104 -86.09 20.09 16.24
CA THR A 104 -86.87 19.15 15.40
C THR A 104 -86.71 17.70 15.86
N ALA A 105 -85.52 17.30 16.31
CA ALA A 105 -85.24 15.98 16.88
C ALA A 105 -85.93 15.76 18.25
N LYS A 106 -86.09 16.81 19.06
CA LYS A 106 -86.84 16.74 20.33
C LYS A 106 -88.34 16.52 20.14
N GLU A 107 -88.90 16.95 19.02
CA GLU A 107 -90.32 16.79 18.69
C GLU A 107 -90.67 15.41 18.10
N THR A 108 -89.69 14.65 17.59
CA THR A 108 -89.92 13.43 16.79
C THR A 108 -89.62 12.08 17.48
N SER A 109 -89.02 12.06 18.68
CA SER A 109 -88.72 10.82 19.44
C SER A 109 -87.90 9.74 18.71
N ASP A 110 -87.19 10.10 17.64
CA ASP A 110 -86.15 9.27 17.02
C ASP A 110 -84.77 9.74 17.53
N GLU A 111 -84.03 8.84 18.19
CA GLU A 111 -82.65 9.04 18.67
C GLU A 111 -81.61 8.98 17.53
N GLU A 112 -82.01 9.17 16.27
CA GLU A 112 -81.04 9.35 15.19
C GLU A 112 -80.47 10.76 15.30
N VAL A 113 -79.19 10.84 15.67
CA VAL A 113 -78.42 12.08 15.75
C VAL A 113 -78.57 12.81 14.41
N VAL A 114 -79.41 13.84 14.37
CA VAL A 114 -79.56 14.70 13.19
C VAL A 114 -78.24 15.44 13.02
N ALA A 115 -77.35 14.88 12.21
CA ALA A 115 -76.09 15.49 11.88
C ALA A 115 -76.36 16.86 11.23
N ALA A 116 -75.61 17.88 11.64
CA ALA A 116 -75.73 19.21 11.06
C ALA A 116 -75.54 19.14 9.53
N PRO A 117 -76.17 20.02 8.73
CA PRO A 117 -76.10 19.92 7.27
C PRO A 117 -74.63 19.84 6.79
N GLU A 118 -74.24 18.73 6.16
CA GLU A 118 -72.88 18.51 5.65
C GLU A 118 -72.33 19.69 4.82
N PRO A 119 -73.12 20.38 3.96
CA PRO A 119 -72.63 21.52 3.19
C PRO A 119 -72.17 22.70 4.05
N LEU A 120 -72.89 23.02 5.13
CA LEU A 120 -72.53 24.11 6.03
C LEU A 120 -71.27 23.77 6.86
N GLN A 121 -71.10 22.50 7.23
CA GLN A 121 -69.87 22.04 7.89
C GLN A 121 -68.66 22.20 6.97
N ARG A 122 -68.78 21.81 5.70
CA ARG A 122 -67.72 21.93 4.70
C ARG A 122 -67.39 23.38 4.37
N GLU A 123 -68.39 24.26 4.28
CA GLU A 123 -68.18 25.70 4.09
C GLU A 123 -67.35 26.31 5.23
N VAL A 124 -67.72 26.03 6.48
CA VAL A 124 -66.99 26.51 7.66
C VAL A 124 -65.55 25.98 7.67
N GLU A 125 -65.32 24.73 7.28
CA GLU A 125 -63.98 24.15 7.21
C GLU A 125 -63.10 24.83 6.14
N LEU A 126 -63.64 25.08 4.95
CA LEU A 126 -62.92 25.81 3.89
C LEU A 126 -62.62 27.26 4.29
N LEU A 127 -63.56 27.95 4.93
CA LEU A 127 -63.35 29.32 5.42
C LEU A 127 -62.30 29.36 6.55
N LYS A 128 -62.24 28.35 7.43
CA LYS A 128 -61.14 28.22 8.41
C LYS A 128 -59.79 28.05 7.74
N GLN A 129 -59.70 27.21 6.72
CA GLN A 129 -58.46 27.02 5.96
C GLN A 129 -58.03 28.33 5.29
N LEU A 130 -58.96 29.06 4.69
CA LEU A 130 -58.70 30.37 4.08
C LEU A 130 -58.21 31.39 5.11
N GLU A 131 -58.84 31.46 6.30
CA GLU A 131 -58.43 32.36 7.37
C GLU A 131 -56.99 32.08 7.82
N VAL A 132 -56.61 30.81 7.97
CA VAL A 132 -55.24 30.41 8.35
C VAL A 132 -54.22 30.85 7.30
N VAL A 133 -54.51 30.62 6.01
CA VAL A 133 -53.62 31.02 4.90
C VAL A 133 -53.43 32.54 4.87
N VAL A 134 -54.51 33.32 4.97
CA VAL A 134 -54.45 34.79 4.99
C VAL A 134 -53.74 35.31 6.25
N ALA A 135 -53.93 34.67 7.42
CA ALA A 135 -53.21 35.02 8.63
C ALA A 135 -51.69 34.76 8.50
N GLN A 136 -51.29 33.65 7.87
CA GLN A 136 -49.89 33.33 7.61
C GLN A 136 -49.24 34.32 6.63
N GLN A 137 -49.97 34.80 5.61
CA GLN A 137 -49.47 35.87 4.73
C GLN A 137 -49.11 37.14 5.51
N GLY A 138 -49.95 37.54 6.48
CA GLY A 138 -49.67 38.72 7.32
C GLY A 138 -48.39 38.56 8.15
N VAL A 139 -48.13 37.37 8.68
CA VAL A 139 -46.89 37.04 9.39
C VAL A 139 -45.69 37.09 8.44
N ALA A 140 -45.79 36.46 7.27
CA ALA A 140 -44.73 36.44 6.27
C ALA A 140 -44.37 37.85 5.77
N LYS A 141 -45.36 38.73 5.56
CA LYS A 141 -45.09 40.14 5.18
C LYS A 141 -44.37 40.93 6.27
N LYS A 142 -44.71 40.71 7.54
CA LYS A 142 -44.01 41.35 8.66
C LYS A 142 -42.56 40.85 8.75
N GLU A 143 -42.35 39.55 8.60
CA GLU A 143 -41.00 38.96 8.54
C GLU A 143 -40.17 39.53 7.39
N HIS A 144 -40.78 39.77 6.22
CA HIS A 144 -40.13 40.43 5.09
C HIS A 144 -39.54 41.79 5.47
N GLN A 145 -40.35 42.63 6.14
CA GLN A 145 -39.94 43.96 6.58
C GLN A 145 -38.80 43.89 7.60
N ASP A 146 -38.92 42.98 8.58
CA ASP A 146 -37.89 42.77 9.60
C ASP A 146 -36.56 42.30 8.98
N LEU A 147 -36.60 41.37 8.01
CA LEU A 147 -35.43 40.88 7.29
C LEU A 147 -34.79 41.99 6.44
N LYS A 148 -35.60 42.79 5.75
CA LYS A 148 -35.12 43.90 4.92
C LYS A 148 -34.39 44.94 5.77
N MET A 149 -34.97 45.37 6.89
CA MET A 149 -34.35 46.33 7.81
C MET A 149 -33.02 45.81 8.37
N ARG A 150 -32.96 44.52 8.74
CA ARG A 150 -31.71 43.88 9.21
C ARG A 150 -30.66 43.81 8.11
N LEU A 151 -31.06 43.57 6.85
CA LEU A 151 -30.14 43.52 5.72
C LEU A 151 -29.54 44.88 5.44
N GLU A 152 -30.34 45.95 5.48
CA GLU A 152 -29.89 47.33 5.31
C GLU A 152 -28.89 47.74 6.40
N ASP A 153 -29.24 47.53 7.67
CA ASP A 153 -28.35 47.80 8.82
C ASP A 153 -27.03 47.04 8.70
N LEU A 154 -27.10 45.74 8.38
CA LEU A 154 -25.91 44.92 8.28
C LEU A 154 -25.04 45.29 7.07
N THR A 155 -25.64 45.65 5.94
CA THR A 155 -24.89 46.11 4.75
C THR A 155 -24.17 47.42 5.05
N ALA A 156 -24.81 48.34 5.79
CA ALA A 156 -24.17 49.56 6.27
C ALA A 156 -22.99 49.25 7.21
N GLN A 157 -23.14 48.27 8.11
CA GLN A 157 -22.03 47.81 8.97
C GLN A 157 -20.88 47.21 8.16
N VAL A 158 -21.15 46.41 7.13
CA VAL A 158 -20.11 45.83 6.25
C VAL A 158 -19.30 46.95 5.61
N GLU A 159 -19.97 47.95 5.03
CA GLU A 159 -19.30 49.06 4.36
C GLU A 159 -18.51 49.92 5.34
N ALA A 160 -19.07 50.22 6.51
CA ALA A 160 -18.38 50.92 7.58
C ALA A 160 -17.09 50.20 8.00
N VAL A 161 -17.14 48.87 8.19
CA VAL A 161 -15.95 48.07 8.54
C VAL A 161 -14.94 48.02 7.40
N ARG A 162 -15.38 47.96 6.14
CA ARG A 162 -14.47 47.95 4.98
C ARG A 162 -13.69 49.27 4.85
N VAL A 163 -14.36 50.41 5.07
CA VAL A 163 -13.78 51.74 4.89
C VAL A 163 -13.05 52.24 6.14
N GLN A 164 -13.73 52.23 7.29
CA GLN A 164 -13.25 52.85 8.54
C GLN A 164 -12.55 51.85 9.47
N GLY A 165 -12.76 50.55 9.24
CA GLY A 165 -12.32 49.49 10.14
C GLY A 165 -13.37 49.12 11.19
N PRO A 166 -13.17 48.02 11.92
CA PRO A 166 -14.06 47.60 12.99
C PRO A 166 -14.06 48.62 14.15
N PRO A 167 -15.16 48.73 14.93
CA PRO A 167 -15.27 49.71 16.03
C PRO A 167 -14.24 49.48 17.15
N GLU A 168 -13.72 48.27 17.28
CA GLU A 168 -12.63 47.94 18.18
C GLU A 168 -11.31 48.61 17.74
N GLN A 169 -10.48 49.04 18.70
CA GLN A 169 -9.19 49.68 18.42
C GLN A 169 -8.01 48.71 18.51
N PRO A 170 -6.98 48.82 17.64
CA PRO A 170 -5.78 47.99 17.71
C PRO A 170 -4.86 48.37 18.89
N PRO A 171 -4.01 47.45 19.41
CA PRO A 171 -3.86 46.07 18.98
C PRO A 171 -5.07 45.21 19.38
N TYR A 172 -5.53 44.40 18.43
CA TYR A 172 -6.69 43.53 18.64
C TYR A 172 -6.31 42.32 19.50
N SER A 173 -7.21 41.88 20.37
CA SER A 173 -7.03 40.61 21.08
C SER A 173 -6.98 39.45 20.09
N PHE A 174 -6.05 38.52 20.28
CA PHE A 174 -6.01 37.30 19.48
C PHE A 174 -7.32 36.49 19.59
N LEU A 175 -7.99 36.53 20.75
CA LEU A 175 -9.26 35.82 20.95
C LEU A 175 -10.39 36.39 20.10
N MET A 176 -10.40 37.70 19.84
CA MET A 176 -11.36 38.33 18.93
C MET A 176 -11.16 37.85 17.48
N LEU A 177 -9.90 37.75 17.05
CA LEU A 177 -9.55 37.19 15.75
C LEU A 177 -9.95 35.71 15.66
N ASP A 178 -9.59 34.91 16.68
CA ASP A 178 -9.88 33.47 16.71
C ASP A 178 -11.39 33.21 16.72
N HIS A 179 -12.16 34.00 17.50
CA HIS A 179 -13.62 33.94 17.54
C HIS A 179 -14.26 34.35 16.21
N SER A 180 -13.79 35.43 15.59
CA SER A 180 -14.32 35.90 14.30
C SER A 180 -14.04 34.90 13.18
N ARG A 181 -12.88 34.20 13.22
CA ARG A 181 -12.57 33.10 12.31
C ARG A 181 -13.47 31.90 12.53
N ASP A 182 -13.74 31.53 13.78
CA ASP A 182 -14.64 30.42 14.11
C ASP A 182 -16.08 30.72 13.67
N GLU A 183 -16.56 31.94 13.92
CA GLU A 183 -17.90 32.36 13.52
C GLU A 183 -18.02 32.41 11.99
N LEU A 184 -17.00 32.93 11.30
CA LEU A 184 -16.93 32.94 9.84
C LEU A 184 -17.00 31.53 9.27
N ALA A 185 -16.17 30.60 9.77
CA ALA A 185 -16.17 29.22 9.32
C ALA A 185 -17.53 28.53 9.58
N ALA A 186 -18.13 28.77 10.76
CA ALA A 186 -19.44 28.21 11.10
C ALA A 186 -20.56 28.76 10.20
N ARG A 187 -20.50 30.04 9.81
CA ARG A 187 -21.45 30.67 8.88
C ARG A 187 -21.27 30.15 7.47
N GLN A 188 -20.03 30.05 6.98
CA GLN A 188 -19.72 29.52 5.66
C GLN A 188 -20.19 28.06 5.50
N ALA A 189 -20.00 27.22 6.53
CA ALA A 189 -20.50 25.85 6.52
C ALA A 189 -22.03 25.73 6.46
N ARG A 190 -22.78 26.79 6.81
CA ARG A 190 -24.25 26.83 6.75
C ARG A 190 -24.78 27.38 5.43
N THR A 191 -23.93 27.94 4.57
CA THR A 191 -24.37 28.58 3.31
C THR A 191 -25.13 27.60 2.43
N GLU A 192 -24.64 26.36 2.26
CA GLU A 192 -25.34 25.31 1.49
C GLU A 192 -26.73 24.97 2.07
N THR A 193 -26.87 24.96 3.41
CA THR A 193 -28.18 24.73 4.04
C THR A 193 -29.15 25.87 3.76
N VAL A 194 -28.67 27.12 3.82
CA VAL A 194 -29.50 28.30 3.52
C VAL A 194 -29.92 28.33 2.06
N GLU A 195 -29.01 27.99 1.13
CA GLU A 195 -29.32 27.84 -0.30
C GLU A 195 -30.35 26.75 -0.55
N SER A 196 -30.20 25.57 0.06
CA SER A 196 -31.18 24.48 -0.07
C SER A 196 -32.57 24.83 0.46
N VAL A 197 -32.67 25.69 1.48
CA VAL A 197 -33.97 26.16 1.99
C VAL A 197 -34.63 27.11 0.98
N ALA A 198 -33.85 27.99 0.35
CA ALA A 198 -34.36 28.85 -0.72
C ALA A 198 -34.85 28.05 -1.93
N ASP A 199 -34.08 27.04 -2.38
CA ASP A 199 -34.50 26.12 -3.45
C ASP A 199 -35.79 25.35 -3.11
N GLY A 200 -35.99 25.01 -1.83
CA GLY A 200 -37.22 24.38 -1.34
C GLY A 200 -38.46 25.26 -1.53
N ALA A 201 -38.32 26.58 -1.39
CA ALA A 201 -39.43 27.51 -1.58
C ALA A 201 -39.92 27.57 -3.04
N ASP A 202 -39.01 27.42 -4.02
CA ASP A 202 -39.36 27.33 -5.44
C ASP A 202 -40.21 26.10 -5.76
N ALA A 203 -39.90 24.98 -5.11
CA ALA A 203 -40.68 23.75 -5.22
C ALA A 203 -42.10 23.93 -4.65
N GLU A 204 -42.25 24.64 -3.52
CA GLU A 204 -43.57 24.94 -2.95
C GLU A 204 -44.42 25.84 -3.86
N ILE A 205 -43.82 26.86 -4.49
CA ILE A 205 -44.53 27.68 -5.50
C ILE A 205 -45.03 26.82 -6.65
N THR A 206 -44.20 25.88 -7.12
CA THR A 206 -44.57 24.98 -8.22
C THR A 206 -45.76 24.09 -7.83
N ARG A 207 -45.76 23.53 -6.62
CA ARG A 207 -46.90 22.75 -6.09
C ARG A 207 -48.15 23.61 -5.92
N ALA A 208 -48.01 24.84 -5.41
CA ALA A 208 -49.12 25.77 -5.25
C ALA A 208 -49.74 26.16 -6.60
N LYS A 209 -48.93 26.38 -7.65
CA LYS A 209 -49.41 26.63 -9.02
C LYS A 209 -50.20 25.45 -9.58
N GLN A 210 -49.67 24.23 -9.46
CA GLN A 210 -50.36 23.01 -9.91
C GLN A 210 -51.68 22.80 -9.17
N THR A 211 -51.70 23.07 -7.86
CA THR A 211 -52.91 23.01 -7.03
C THR A 211 -53.94 24.02 -7.53
N LEU A 212 -53.52 25.28 -7.79
CA LEU A 212 -54.40 26.31 -8.33
C LEU A 212 -54.98 25.92 -9.70
N GLU A 213 -54.16 25.42 -10.62
CA GLU A 213 -54.63 24.94 -11.93
C GLU A 213 -55.67 23.83 -11.80
N THR A 214 -55.42 22.88 -10.89
CA THR A 214 -56.33 21.76 -10.60
C THR A 214 -57.67 22.27 -10.03
N ARG A 215 -57.62 23.20 -9.06
CA ARG A 215 -58.84 23.80 -8.47
C ARG A 215 -59.60 24.66 -9.48
N GLN A 216 -58.90 25.41 -10.34
CA GLN A 216 -59.52 26.18 -11.42
C GLN A 216 -60.20 25.29 -12.47
N GLN A 217 -59.64 24.11 -12.75
CA GLN A 217 -60.29 23.12 -13.60
C GLN A 217 -61.55 22.55 -12.93
N ALA A 218 -61.49 22.21 -11.64
CA ALA A 218 -62.65 21.75 -10.88
C ALA A 218 -63.78 22.80 -10.84
N TYR A 219 -63.43 24.07 -10.63
CA TYR A 219 -64.38 25.18 -10.68
C TYR A 219 -65.06 25.34 -12.05
N ARG A 220 -64.29 25.22 -13.15
CA ARG A 220 -64.86 25.26 -14.51
C ARG A 220 -65.88 24.14 -14.73
N LEU A 221 -65.54 22.92 -14.34
CA LEU A 221 -66.44 21.76 -14.45
C LEU A 221 -67.69 21.92 -13.57
N ALA A 222 -67.54 22.37 -12.33
CA ALA A 222 -68.67 22.64 -11.42
C ALA A 222 -69.60 23.72 -11.97
N ARG A 223 -69.03 24.77 -12.58
CA ARG A 223 -69.79 25.86 -13.22
C ARG A 223 -70.56 25.37 -14.44
N GLU A 224 -69.92 24.62 -15.32
CA GLU A 224 -70.57 24.02 -16.49
C GLU A 224 -71.71 23.08 -16.07
N ALA A 225 -71.50 22.26 -15.02
CA ALA A 225 -72.53 21.37 -14.48
C ALA A 225 -73.73 22.15 -13.90
N ALA A 226 -73.47 23.25 -13.19
CA ALA A 226 -74.51 24.12 -12.63
C ALA A 226 -75.30 24.89 -13.71
N GLU A 227 -74.64 25.35 -14.77
CA GLU A 227 -75.27 26.08 -15.88
C GLU A 227 -76.07 25.16 -16.83
N ALA A 228 -75.63 23.90 -17.01
CA ALA A 228 -76.25 22.95 -17.92
C ALA A 228 -77.46 22.19 -17.34
N ASN A 229 -77.67 22.21 -16.02
CA ASN A 229 -78.69 21.39 -15.36
C ASN A 229 -80.01 22.15 -15.14
N THR A 230 -81.14 21.53 -15.51
CA THR A 230 -82.49 22.12 -15.42
C THR A 230 -83.37 21.51 -14.32
N ASP A 231 -82.84 20.54 -13.57
CA ASP A 231 -83.53 19.84 -12.48
C ASP A 231 -83.52 20.66 -11.18
N GLU A 232 -84.70 21.03 -10.66
CA GLU A 232 -84.84 21.85 -9.43
C GLU A 232 -84.33 21.13 -8.17
N GLU A 233 -84.31 19.78 -8.14
CA GLU A 233 -83.86 19.02 -6.98
C GLU A 233 -82.32 19.01 -6.85
N LYS A 234 -81.60 19.04 -7.98
CA LYS A 234 -80.11 19.07 -8.05
C LYS A 234 -79.51 20.47 -8.08
N LYS A 235 -80.34 21.50 -8.26
CA LYS A 235 -79.90 22.89 -8.40
C LYS A 235 -79.25 23.42 -7.13
N THR A 236 -79.76 23.03 -5.96
CA THR A 236 -79.20 23.39 -4.65
C THR A 236 -77.89 22.66 -4.36
N GLU A 237 -77.77 21.38 -4.74
CA GLU A 237 -76.54 20.59 -4.61
C GLU A 237 -75.42 21.16 -5.48
N LEU A 238 -75.68 21.40 -6.77
CA LEU A 238 -74.71 21.99 -7.70
C LEU A 238 -74.33 23.44 -7.34
N ALA A 239 -75.26 24.22 -6.78
CA ALA A 239 -74.94 25.55 -6.26
C ALA A 239 -73.97 25.50 -5.07
N ASN A 240 -74.13 24.52 -4.18
CA ASN A 240 -73.19 24.30 -3.08
C ASN A 240 -71.83 23.81 -3.59
N GLU A 241 -71.79 22.88 -4.55
CA GLU A 241 -70.56 22.41 -5.17
C GLU A 241 -69.79 23.54 -5.88
N LEU A 242 -70.50 24.40 -6.62
CA LEU A 242 -69.90 25.58 -7.26
C LEU A 242 -69.31 26.53 -6.22
N LYS A 243 -70.03 26.77 -5.10
CA LYS A 243 -69.55 27.59 -3.98
C LYS A 243 -68.32 26.99 -3.31
N PHE A 244 -68.26 25.67 -3.12
CA PHE A 244 -67.05 25.01 -2.59
C PHE A 244 -65.87 25.10 -3.55
N ALA A 245 -66.10 24.87 -4.85
CA ALA A 245 -65.04 25.00 -5.84
C ALA A 245 -64.50 26.44 -5.94
N GLU A 246 -65.37 27.45 -5.77
CA GLU A 246 -64.96 28.86 -5.68
C GLU A 246 -64.09 29.13 -4.44
N LEU A 247 -64.50 28.65 -3.25
CA LEU A 247 -63.71 28.77 -2.03
C LEU A 247 -62.36 28.02 -2.14
N GLU A 248 -62.34 26.83 -2.73
CA GLU A 248 -61.11 26.06 -2.96
C GLU A 248 -60.16 26.77 -3.94
N VAL A 249 -60.68 27.45 -4.97
CA VAL A 249 -59.87 28.31 -5.86
C VAL A 249 -59.34 29.53 -5.11
N ARG A 250 -60.15 30.17 -4.25
CA ARG A 250 -59.71 31.31 -3.42
C ARG A 250 -58.59 30.87 -2.48
N ILE A 251 -58.74 29.75 -1.77
CA ILE A 251 -57.69 29.15 -0.92
C ILE A 251 -56.43 28.90 -1.75
N ALA A 252 -56.52 28.21 -2.89
CA ALA A 252 -55.35 27.91 -3.71
C ALA A 252 -54.65 29.17 -4.25
N THR A 253 -55.41 30.23 -4.54
CA THR A 253 -54.88 31.53 -4.97
C THR A 253 -54.12 32.21 -3.83
N GLU A 254 -54.71 32.24 -2.63
CA GLU A 254 -54.04 32.79 -1.44
C GLU A 254 -52.83 31.96 -1.02
N SER A 255 -52.88 30.63 -1.12
CA SER A 255 -51.74 29.76 -0.84
C SER A 255 -50.59 29.99 -1.82
N LEU A 256 -50.88 30.25 -3.10
CA LEU A 256 -49.86 30.64 -4.07
C LEU A 256 -49.24 32.01 -3.74
N ALA A 257 -50.05 32.99 -3.34
CA ALA A 257 -49.54 34.29 -2.91
C ALA A 257 -48.68 34.17 -1.65
N GLN A 258 -49.07 33.31 -0.69
CA GLN A 258 -48.27 32.98 0.49
C GLN A 258 -46.93 32.35 0.10
N ALA A 259 -46.93 31.34 -0.77
CA ALA A 259 -45.70 30.66 -1.20
C ALA A 259 -44.72 31.63 -1.88
N LYS A 260 -45.23 32.57 -2.69
CA LYS A 260 -44.40 33.65 -3.29
C LYS A 260 -43.83 34.61 -2.27
N GLN A 261 -44.62 35.00 -1.26
CA GLN A 261 -44.14 35.86 -0.19
C GLN A 261 -43.03 35.17 0.62
N GLU A 262 -43.20 33.89 0.91
CA GLU A 262 -42.23 33.10 1.66
C GLU A 262 -40.92 32.94 0.88
N GLN A 263 -40.98 32.71 -0.43
CA GLN A 263 -39.79 32.72 -1.30
C GLN A 263 -39.03 34.05 -1.20
N ALA A 264 -39.74 35.19 -1.30
CA ALA A 264 -39.11 36.50 -1.15
C ALA A 264 -38.46 36.71 0.23
N ASN A 265 -39.03 36.14 1.29
CA ASN A 265 -38.41 36.12 2.61
C ASN A 265 -37.14 35.27 2.64
N GLN A 266 -37.16 34.09 2.04
CA GLN A 266 -35.97 33.22 1.96
C GLN A 266 -34.85 33.87 1.15
N GLU A 267 -35.15 34.56 0.05
CA GLU A 267 -34.16 35.34 -0.71
C GLU A 267 -33.52 36.46 0.12
N LEU A 268 -34.32 37.19 0.91
CA LEU A 268 -33.78 38.20 1.83
C LEU A 268 -32.96 37.57 2.96
N ALA A 269 -33.40 36.44 3.52
CA ALA A 269 -32.67 35.71 4.55
C ALA A 269 -31.31 35.21 4.02
N GLN A 270 -31.25 34.76 2.76
CA GLN A 270 -30.00 34.39 2.09
C GLN A 270 -29.08 35.60 1.92
N LYS A 271 -29.59 36.74 1.44
CA LYS A 271 -28.81 37.98 1.34
C LYS A 271 -28.29 38.44 2.70
N LEU A 272 -29.12 38.34 3.74
CA LEU A 272 -28.73 38.67 5.11
C LEU A 272 -27.60 37.75 5.60
N HIS A 273 -27.70 36.44 5.34
CA HIS A 273 -26.62 35.49 5.67
C HIS A 273 -25.32 35.81 4.93
N THR A 274 -25.39 36.15 3.63
CA THR A 274 -24.22 36.59 2.85
C THR A 274 -23.61 37.86 3.44
N ALA A 275 -24.41 38.86 3.79
CA ALA A 275 -23.93 40.08 4.44
C ALA A 275 -23.28 39.80 5.81
N GLN A 276 -23.75 38.80 6.57
CA GLN A 276 -23.12 38.37 7.83
C GLN A 276 -21.73 37.75 7.58
N VAL A 277 -21.60 36.93 6.54
CA VAL A 277 -20.33 36.35 6.12
C VAL A 277 -19.37 37.47 5.70
N ASP A 278 -19.83 38.42 4.88
CA ASP A 278 -19.04 39.56 4.41
C ASP A 278 -18.53 40.43 5.57
N LEU A 279 -19.37 40.68 6.57
CA LEU A 279 -18.99 41.45 7.76
C LEU A 279 -17.86 40.74 8.52
N LEU A 280 -18.01 39.43 8.76
CA LEU A 280 -17.01 38.63 9.47
C LEU A 280 -15.70 38.54 8.67
N GLN A 281 -15.77 38.38 7.35
CA GLN A 281 -14.58 38.41 6.48
C GLN A 281 -13.86 39.75 6.59
N ALA A 282 -14.58 40.87 6.50
CA ALA A 282 -13.99 42.20 6.64
C ALA A 282 -13.33 42.38 8.02
N LYS A 283 -13.99 41.95 9.10
CA LYS A 283 -13.42 41.95 10.45
C LYS A 283 -12.16 41.10 10.58
N VAL A 284 -12.16 39.87 10.04
CA VAL A 284 -10.98 38.97 10.07
C VAL A 284 -9.79 39.61 9.35
N VAL A 285 -10.01 40.27 8.21
CA VAL A 285 -8.94 40.99 7.49
C VAL A 285 -8.32 42.07 8.36
N TRP A 286 -9.13 42.89 9.04
CA TRP A 286 -8.63 43.92 9.95
C TRP A 286 -7.93 43.35 11.19
N PHE A 287 -8.58 42.41 11.89
CA PHE A 287 -8.04 41.78 13.08
C PHE A 287 -6.71 41.08 12.81
N SER A 288 -6.56 40.42 11.65
CA SER A 288 -5.33 39.71 11.28
C SER A 288 -4.10 40.62 11.12
N LYS A 289 -4.28 41.92 10.84
CA LYS A 289 -3.17 42.87 10.62
C LYS A 289 -2.50 43.33 11.92
N ALA A 290 -3.24 43.36 13.03
CA ALA A 290 -2.78 43.95 14.29
C ALA A 290 -3.21 43.16 15.54
N SER A 291 -3.48 41.85 15.39
CA SER A 291 -3.80 40.98 16.52
C SER A 291 -2.56 40.63 17.32
N VAL A 292 -2.65 40.70 18.64
CA VAL A 292 -1.60 40.25 19.57
C VAL A 292 -2.20 39.23 20.52
N PHE A 293 -1.55 38.07 20.66
CA PHE A 293 -1.89 37.12 21.72
C PHE A 293 -1.18 37.56 23.00
N SER A 294 -1.89 38.33 23.83
CA SER A 294 -1.35 38.90 25.06
C SER A 294 -1.42 37.93 26.23
N ASP A 295 -0.60 38.16 27.27
CA ASP A 295 -0.69 37.39 28.52
C ASP A 295 -2.08 37.51 29.17
N ARG A 296 -2.76 38.65 29.00
CA ARG A 296 -4.14 38.85 29.44
C ARG A 296 -5.11 37.92 28.71
N ASP A 297 -4.97 37.78 27.39
CA ASP A 297 -5.81 36.89 26.59
C ASP A 297 -5.64 35.43 27.01
N LEU A 298 -4.38 35.01 27.25
CA LEU A 298 -4.12 33.65 27.74
C LEU A 298 -4.78 33.44 29.11
N GLN A 299 -4.64 34.39 30.04
CA GLN A 299 -5.28 34.32 31.36
C GLN A 299 -6.81 34.29 31.28
N GLU A 300 -7.41 35.07 30.38
CA GLU A 300 -8.85 35.06 30.13
C GLU A 300 -9.33 33.67 29.70
N GLN A 301 -8.60 33.02 28.77
CA GLN A 301 -8.88 31.64 28.38
C GLN A 301 -8.66 30.63 29.51
N MET A 302 -7.63 30.81 30.34
CA MET A 302 -7.42 29.93 31.50
C MET A 302 -8.60 30.01 32.49
N ILE A 303 -9.09 31.23 32.78
CA ILE A 303 -10.25 31.44 33.67
C ILE A 303 -11.51 30.78 33.10
N GLU A 304 -11.74 30.91 31.79
CA GLU A 304 -12.88 30.27 31.13
C GLU A 304 -12.81 28.74 31.21
N ILE A 305 -11.63 28.15 30.97
CA ILE A 305 -11.41 26.71 31.11
C ILE A 305 -11.63 26.26 32.55
N ASP A 306 -11.12 27.00 33.54
CA ASP A 306 -11.25 26.69 34.96
C ASP A 306 -12.72 26.70 35.41
N LYS A 307 -13.49 27.69 34.94
CA LYS A 307 -14.94 27.77 35.19
C LYS A 307 -15.66 26.54 34.63
N HIS A 308 -15.38 26.19 33.37
CA HIS A 308 -15.99 25.01 32.75
C HIS A 308 -15.54 23.69 33.39
N GLU A 309 -14.31 23.61 33.88
CA GLU A 309 -13.83 22.46 34.64
C GLU A 309 -14.60 22.30 35.97
N GLU A 310 -14.84 23.40 36.69
CA GLU A 310 -15.62 23.38 37.92
C GLU A 310 -17.10 23.01 37.68
N ASP A 311 -17.70 23.52 36.61
CA ASP A 311 -19.06 23.14 36.19
C ASP A 311 -19.14 21.62 35.91
N LEU A 312 -18.16 21.06 35.19
CA LEU A 312 -18.09 19.61 34.93
C LEU A 312 -17.88 18.80 36.21
N ARG A 313 -17.08 19.27 37.15
CA ARG A 313 -16.91 18.62 38.48
C ARG A 313 -18.20 18.65 39.28
N ASN A 314 -18.96 19.74 39.21
CA ASN A 314 -20.28 19.86 39.83
C ASN A 314 -21.28 18.87 39.23
N GLU A 315 -21.31 18.77 37.90
CA GLU A 315 -22.11 17.77 37.19
C GLU A 315 -21.71 16.34 37.56
N LEU A 316 -20.41 16.06 37.65
CA LEU A 316 -19.88 14.75 38.01
C LEU A 316 -20.34 14.35 39.41
N ARG A 317 -20.19 15.23 40.41
CA ARG A 317 -20.67 14.98 41.79
C ARG A 317 -22.16 14.66 41.83
N ARG A 318 -22.98 15.38 41.04
CA ARG A 318 -24.42 15.11 40.92
C ARG A 318 -24.68 13.77 40.24
N ALA A 319 -23.96 13.44 39.18
CA ALA A 319 -24.09 12.18 38.46
C ALA A 319 -23.71 10.97 39.33
N GLU A 320 -22.65 11.08 40.13
CA GLU A 320 -22.23 10.04 41.09
C GLU A 320 -23.28 9.80 42.17
N SER A 321 -23.86 10.87 42.73
CA SER A 321 -24.96 10.76 43.70
C SER A 321 -26.18 10.08 43.09
N ASN A 322 -26.56 10.47 41.87
CA ASN A 322 -27.67 9.87 41.14
C ASN A 322 -27.40 8.41 40.76
N LEU A 323 -26.16 8.07 40.42
CA LEU A 323 -25.75 6.69 40.15
C LEU A 323 -25.97 5.81 41.39
N LYS A 324 -25.49 6.25 42.55
CA LYS A 324 -25.68 5.53 43.82
C LYS A 324 -27.16 5.32 44.15
N TYR A 325 -27.98 6.34 43.92
CA TYR A 325 -29.43 6.22 44.07
C TYR A 325 -30.02 5.20 43.09
N ALA A 326 -29.71 5.29 41.79
CA ALA A 326 -30.19 4.38 40.77
C ALA A 326 -29.75 2.92 41.00
N GLU A 327 -28.54 2.69 41.50
CA GLU A 327 -28.05 1.37 41.90
C GLU A 327 -28.88 0.77 43.04
N SER A 328 -29.21 1.59 44.05
CA SER A 328 -30.05 1.13 45.16
C SER A 328 -31.47 0.77 44.70
N GLU A 329 -32.05 1.58 43.81
CA GLU A 329 -33.40 1.36 43.27
C GLU A 329 -33.46 0.14 42.35
N TRP A 330 -32.46 -0.04 41.49
CA TRP A 330 -32.34 -1.24 40.66
C TRP A 330 -32.18 -2.51 41.50
N THR A 331 -31.33 -2.46 42.55
CA THR A 331 -31.13 -3.61 43.45
C THR A 331 -32.42 -3.99 44.17
N ARG A 332 -33.20 -3.00 44.64
CA ARG A 332 -34.52 -3.23 45.26
C ARG A 332 -35.51 -3.86 44.28
N ALA A 333 -35.67 -3.28 43.09
CA ALA A 333 -36.56 -3.81 42.06
C ALA A 333 -36.16 -5.23 41.65
N ARG A 334 -34.85 -5.50 41.52
CA ARG A 334 -34.33 -6.82 41.17
C ARG A 334 -34.63 -7.85 42.25
N SER A 335 -34.41 -7.52 43.52
CA SER A 335 -34.74 -8.38 44.66
C SER A 335 -36.24 -8.69 44.74
N GLN A 336 -37.11 -7.71 44.44
CA GLN A 336 -38.55 -7.94 44.34
C GLN A 336 -38.92 -8.93 43.22
N LEU A 337 -38.29 -8.81 42.04
CA LEU A 337 -38.50 -9.75 40.94
C LEU A 337 -38.00 -11.16 41.25
N ASP A 338 -36.85 -11.28 41.93
CA ASP A 338 -36.26 -12.58 42.29
C ASP A 338 -37.03 -13.28 43.43
N SER A 339 -37.74 -12.52 44.28
CA SER A 339 -38.58 -13.05 45.37
C SER A 339 -40.05 -13.26 44.97
N ALA A 340 -40.49 -12.79 43.80
CA ALA A 340 -41.87 -12.93 43.32
C ALA A 340 -42.18 -14.37 42.91
N THR A 341 -43.33 -14.90 43.35
CA THR A 341 -43.79 -16.26 43.00
C THR A 341 -44.18 -16.38 41.53
N GLU A 342 -44.74 -15.31 40.95
CA GLU A 342 -45.07 -15.19 39.53
C GLU A 342 -44.44 -13.91 38.96
N LYS A 343 -43.67 -14.04 37.88
CA LYS A 343 -42.94 -12.92 37.27
C LYS A 343 -43.83 -12.20 36.28
N SER A 344 -44.58 -11.20 36.75
CA SER A 344 -45.43 -10.39 35.88
C SER A 344 -44.60 -9.61 34.86
N VAL A 345 -45.16 -9.39 33.66
CA VAL A 345 -44.53 -8.57 32.61
C VAL A 345 -44.18 -7.17 33.12
N GLU A 346 -45.05 -6.58 33.96
CA GLU A 346 -44.83 -5.27 34.57
C GLU A 346 -43.58 -5.23 35.47
N LEU A 347 -43.40 -6.24 36.34
CA LEU A 347 -42.22 -6.34 37.22
C LEU A 347 -40.92 -6.50 36.43
N VAL A 348 -40.95 -7.27 35.33
CA VAL A 348 -39.78 -7.42 34.44
C VAL A 348 -39.43 -6.09 33.79
N GLN A 349 -40.42 -5.39 33.22
CA GLN A 349 -40.21 -4.10 32.55
C GLN A 349 -39.78 -2.99 33.52
N GLN A 350 -40.24 -3.05 34.78
CA GLN A 350 -39.77 -2.16 35.85
C GLN A 350 -38.28 -2.37 36.15
N VAL A 351 -37.82 -3.61 36.29
CA VAL A 351 -36.40 -3.91 36.55
C VAL A 351 -35.51 -3.44 35.39
N GLU A 352 -35.95 -3.65 34.15
CA GLU A 352 -35.24 -3.17 32.95
C GLU A 352 -35.16 -1.64 32.90
N ALA A 353 -36.26 -0.93 33.22
CA ALA A 353 -36.26 0.53 33.31
C ALA A 353 -35.25 1.04 34.35
N LYS A 354 -35.22 0.42 35.54
CA LYS A 354 -34.24 0.78 36.59
C LYS A 354 -32.81 0.43 36.19
N GLN A 355 -32.60 -0.64 35.43
CA GLN A 355 -31.29 -1.02 34.89
C GLN A 355 -30.78 0.04 33.90
N LEU A 356 -31.63 0.49 32.98
CA LEU A 356 -31.29 1.57 32.04
C LEU A 356 -31.03 2.89 32.76
N ALA A 357 -31.79 3.22 33.80
CA ALA A 357 -31.53 4.40 34.63
C ALA A 357 -30.15 4.34 35.31
N ARG A 358 -29.76 3.18 35.84
CA ARG A 358 -28.40 2.93 36.37
C ARG A 358 -27.35 3.10 35.28
N GLN A 359 -27.54 2.48 34.11
CA GLN A 359 -26.62 2.57 32.98
C GLN A 359 -26.42 4.03 32.55
N ARG A 360 -27.49 4.83 32.47
CA ARG A 360 -27.41 6.25 32.12
C ARG A 360 -26.45 7.01 33.04
N PHE A 361 -26.60 6.89 34.35
CA PHE A 361 -25.73 7.61 35.27
C PHE A 361 -24.30 7.04 35.28
N HIS A 362 -24.13 5.75 35.05
CA HIS A 362 -22.79 5.16 34.90
C HIS A 362 -22.07 5.72 33.68
N THR A 363 -22.73 5.75 32.52
CA THR A 363 -22.23 6.38 31.29
C THR A 363 -21.94 7.86 31.50
N MET A 364 -22.84 8.60 32.17
CA MET A 364 -22.64 10.02 32.50
C MET A 364 -21.35 10.23 33.31
N VAL A 365 -21.15 9.46 34.37
CA VAL A 365 -19.93 9.55 35.21
C VAL A 365 -18.68 9.24 34.38
N SER A 366 -18.70 8.20 33.56
CA SER A 366 -17.57 7.83 32.70
C SER A 366 -17.22 8.95 31.71
N LEU A 367 -18.22 9.46 30.97
CA LEU A 367 -18.00 10.49 29.96
C LEU A 367 -17.66 11.86 30.56
N LEU A 368 -18.19 12.21 31.73
CA LEU A 368 -17.79 13.43 32.44
C LEU A 368 -16.32 13.38 32.87
N ASN A 369 -15.82 12.24 33.31
CA ASN A 369 -14.39 12.07 33.61
C ASN A 369 -13.51 12.24 32.37
N VAL A 370 -13.90 11.66 31.24
CA VAL A 370 -13.19 11.83 29.96
C VAL A 370 -13.20 13.31 29.53
N ARG A 371 -14.33 14.00 29.66
CA ARG A 371 -14.44 15.44 29.37
C ARG A 371 -13.54 16.28 30.28
N LEU A 372 -13.45 15.96 31.57
CA LEU A 372 -12.54 16.62 32.52
C LEU A 372 -11.07 16.42 32.12
N GLN A 373 -10.66 15.20 31.78
CA GLN A 373 -9.30 14.94 31.28
C GLN A 373 -9.00 15.75 30.01
N ARG A 374 -9.97 15.82 29.08
CA ARG A 374 -9.86 16.63 27.85
C ARG A 374 -9.72 18.13 28.14
N ARG A 375 -10.31 18.66 29.23
CA ARG A 375 -10.09 20.06 29.65
C ARG A 375 -8.63 20.33 30.02
N GLY A 376 -7.99 19.41 30.74
CA GLY A 376 -6.56 19.52 31.05
C GLY A 376 -5.68 19.60 29.79
N VAL A 377 -5.96 18.75 28.80
CA VAL A 377 -5.25 18.78 27.50
C VAL A 377 -5.54 20.09 26.74
N ASN A 378 -6.80 20.55 26.71
CA ASN A 378 -7.14 21.81 26.05
C ASN A 378 -6.41 23.02 26.68
N ARG A 379 -6.20 23.01 28.01
CA ARG A 379 -5.40 24.03 28.70
C ARG A 379 -3.98 24.08 28.15
N GLU A 380 -3.35 22.92 28.03
CA GLU A 380 -2.00 22.79 27.48
C GLU A 380 -1.93 23.23 26.01
N LEU A 381 -2.92 22.84 25.19
CA LEU A 381 -3.00 23.26 23.79
C LEU A 381 -3.04 24.79 23.65
N TRP A 382 -3.83 25.48 24.47
CA TRP A 382 -3.89 26.94 24.47
C TRP A 382 -2.55 27.59 24.87
N GLN A 383 -1.83 27.01 25.83
CA GLN A 383 -0.48 27.47 26.20
C GLN A 383 0.52 27.27 25.05
N ARG A 384 0.47 26.12 24.37
CA ARG A 384 1.31 25.85 23.19
C ARG A 384 1.00 26.83 22.05
N ARG A 385 -0.27 27.06 21.73
CA ARG A 385 -0.70 28.07 20.73
C ARG A 385 -0.15 29.45 21.07
N PHE A 386 -0.22 29.86 22.34
CA PHE A 386 0.36 31.12 22.80
C PHE A 386 1.87 31.21 22.50
N HIS A 387 2.62 30.14 22.77
CA HIS A 387 4.06 30.10 22.49
C HIS A 387 4.39 30.11 20.99
N VAL A 388 3.60 29.40 20.18
CA VAL A 388 3.72 29.37 18.71
C VAL A 388 3.47 30.76 18.13
N ILE A 389 2.31 31.36 18.43
CA ILE A 389 1.90 32.66 17.87
C ILE A 389 2.84 33.79 18.29
N ARG A 390 3.38 33.77 19.51
CA ARG A 390 4.38 34.75 19.96
C ARG A 390 5.80 34.44 19.48
N ARG A 391 6.02 33.33 18.76
CA ARG A 391 7.33 32.87 18.28
C ARG A 391 8.34 32.70 19.40
N THR A 392 7.88 32.18 20.54
CA THR A 392 8.72 31.92 21.73
C THR A 392 9.06 30.44 21.92
N ALA A 393 8.35 29.55 21.20
CA ALA A 393 8.62 28.12 21.20
C ALA A 393 9.93 27.79 20.48
N LYS A 394 10.68 26.82 20.99
CA LYS A 394 11.88 26.31 20.31
C LYS A 394 11.50 25.36 19.17
N THR A 395 12.34 25.26 18.15
CA THR A 395 12.12 24.34 17.02
C THR A 395 11.92 22.88 17.46
N GLU A 396 12.67 22.41 18.45
CA GLU A 396 12.53 21.05 19.01
C GLU A 396 11.15 20.83 19.63
N GLU A 397 10.61 21.85 20.32
CA GLU A 397 9.27 21.84 20.92
C GLU A 397 8.20 21.83 19.84
N LEU A 398 8.34 22.66 18.79
CA LEU A 398 7.40 22.72 17.66
C LEU A 398 7.23 21.36 16.97
N ILE A 399 8.33 20.64 16.72
CA ILE A 399 8.30 19.31 16.10
C ILE A 399 7.55 18.34 17.00
N THR A 400 7.92 18.29 18.28
CA THR A 400 7.31 17.39 19.27
C THR A 400 5.81 17.67 19.42
N TRP A 401 5.44 18.94 19.56
CA TRP A 401 4.04 19.35 19.67
C TRP A 401 3.24 19.04 18.41
N SER A 402 3.83 19.14 17.21
CA SER A 402 3.16 18.76 15.97
C SER A 402 2.84 17.27 15.92
N GLU A 403 3.77 16.42 16.36
CA GLU A 403 3.59 14.96 16.38
C GLU A 403 2.54 14.55 17.42
N GLU A 404 2.63 15.12 18.63
CA GLU A 404 1.64 14.90 19.69
C GLU A 404 0.25 15.39 19.27
N ALA A 405 0.14 16.54 18.61
CA ALA A 405 -1.12 17.07 18.12
C ALA A 405 -1.73 16.17 17.04
N ARG A 406 -0.93 15.66 16.09
CA ARG A 406 -1.40 14.72 15.06
C ARG A 406 -1.87 13.39 15.68
N ALA A 407 -1.10 12.83 16.61
CA ALA A 407 -1.49 11.62 17.34
C ALA A 407 -2.79 11.83 18.14
N ARG A 408 -2.97 13.04 18.70
CA ARG A 408 -4.19 13.42 19.42
C ARG A 408 -5.40 13.54 18.49
N LEU A 409 -5.26 14.08 17.29
CA LEU A 409 -6.34 14.10 16.30
C LEU A 409 -6.83 12.69 15.97
N ASP A 410 -5.90 11.77 15.70
CA ASP A 410 -6.24 10.38 15.43
C ASP A 410 -6.96 9.72 16.62
N GLN A 411 -6.57 10.06 17.84
CA GLN A 411 -7.25 9.59 19.05
C GLN A 411 -8.67 10.14 19.18
N LEU A 412 -8.85 11.45 19.02
CA LEU A 412 -10.16 12.10 19.10
C LEU A 412 -11.13 11.55 18.04
N GLU A 413 -10.64 11.29 16.83
CA GLU A 413 -11.45 10.72 15.76
C GLU A 413 -11.86 9.26 16.06
N ARG A 414 -10.96 8.47 16.69
CA ARG A 414 -11.33 7.14 17.20
C ARG A 414 -12.38 7.21 18.29
N GLU A 415 -12.21 8.11 19.28
CA GLU A 415 -13.19 8.33 20.36
C GLU A 415 -14.57 8.69 19.79
N LYS A 416 -14.63 9.63 18.84
CA LYS A 416 -15.88 10.06 18.18
C LYS A 416 -16.59 8.90 17.48
N ARG A 417 -15.85 8.08 16.72
CA ARG A 417 -16.42 6.93 16.01
C ARG A 417 -17.03 5.91 16.98
N ILE A 418 -16.37 5.65 18.12
CA ILE A 418 -16.88 4.73 19.15
C ILE A 418 -18.19 5.25 19.73
N ASP A 419 -18.24 6.52 20.10
CA ASP A 419 -19.44 7.14 20.65
C ASP A 419 -20.59 7.18 19.63
N GLN A 420 -20.28 7.43 18.36
CA GLN A 420 -21.27 7.42 17.28
C GLN A 420 -21.89 6.03 17.07
N MET A 421 -21.05 4.98 17.03
CA MET A 421 -21.55 3.60 16.96
C MET A 421 -22.47 3.27 18.13
N ARG A 422 -22.15 3.78 19.33
CA ARG A 422 -22.97 3.56 20.52
C ARG A 422 -24.31 4.31 20.45
N ILE A 423 -24.33 5.52 19.91
CA ILE A 423 -25.58 6.26 19.64
C ILE A 423 -26.47 5.47 18.68
N ASP A 424 -25.90 4.92 17.61
CA ASP A 424 -26.68 4.18 16.60
C ASP A 424 -27.29 2.90 17.20
N GLU A 425 -26.55 2.16 18.04
CA GLU A 425 -27.08 1.02 18.81
C GLU A 425 -28.25 1.44 19.74
N LEU A 426 -28.09 2.56 20.47
CA LEU A 426 -29.13 3.08 21.35
C LEU A 426 -30.38 3.55 20.60
N ARG A 427 -30.21 4.11 19.39
CA ARG A 427 -31.33 4.49 18.51
C ARG A 427 -32.10 3.26 18.04
N GLN A 428 -31.40 2.18 17.69
CA GLN A 428 -32.03 0.91 17.35
C GLN A 428 -32.80 0.33 18.55
N ASP A 429 -32.21 0.38 19.74
CA ASP A 429 -32.86 -0.03 20.98
C ASP A 429 -34.13 0.78 21.25
N MET A 430 -34.08 2.09 21.06
CA MET A 430 -35.21 3.01 21.24
C MET A 430 -36.34 2.71 20.26
N ALA A 431 -36.02 2.50 18.97
CA ALA A 431 -36.99 2.08 17.96
C ALA A 431 -37.64 0.72 18.30
N GLY A 432 -36.91 -0.16 18.97
CA GLY A 432 -37.46 -1.40 19.53
C GLY A 432 -38.55 -1.15 20.56
N ARG A 433 -38.37 -0.16 21.46
CA ARG A 433 -39.37 0.21 22.48
C ARG A 433 -40.56 0.92 21.85
N ASP A 434 -40.35 1.75 20.83
CA ASP A 434 -41.44 2.39 20.08
C ASP A 434 -42.36 1.36 19.42
N LYS A 435 -41.80 0.31 18.82
CA LYS A 435 -42.59 -0.81 18.27
C LYS A 435 -43.39 -1.54 19.34
N LEU A 436 -42.81 -1.76 20.53
CA LEU A 436 -43.54 -2.37 21.63
C LEU A 436 -44.74 -1.49 22.01
N LEU A 437 -44.56 -0.18 22.21
CA LEU A 437 -45.64 0.75 22.61
C LEU A 437 -46.84 0.81 21.64
N GLN A 438 -46.67 0.37 20.39
CA GLN A 438 -47.73 0.27 19.39
C GLN A 438 -48.55 -1.03 19.48
N SER A 439 -48.11 -2.03 20.25
CA SER A 439 -48.83 -3.28 20.42
C SER A 439 -49.95 -3.18 21.48
N ALA A 440 -51.04 -3.93 21.27
CA ALA A 440 -52.30 -3.76 22.01
C ALA A 440 -52.32 -4.35 23.44
N ASP A 441 -51.30 -5.11 23.86
CA ASP A 441 -51.36 -5.99 25.04
C ASP A 441 -50.44 -5.54 26.21
N ILE A 442 -50.19 -4.23 26.35
CA ILE A 442 -49.15 -3.73 27.29
C ILE A 442 -49.63 -2.68 28.30
N ASP A 443 -50.92 -2.48 28.51
CA ASP A 443 -51.41 -1.37 29.36
C ASP A 443 -50.81 -1.34 30.78
N LYS A 444 -50.51 -2.49 31.38
CA LYS A 444 -49.87 -2.57 32.71
C LYS A 444 -48.37 -2.23 32.70
N ALA A 445 -47.66 -2.47 31.61
CA ALA A 445 -46.21 -2.22 31.52
C ALA A 445 -45.84 -0.99 30.66
N ARG A 446 -46.82 -0.36 30.00
CA ARG A 446 -46.66 0.81 29.11
C ARG A 446 -45.80 1.91 29.74
N ARG A 447 -46.11 2.30 30.99
CA ARG A 447 -45.36 3.33 31.72
C ARG A 447 -43.86 3.02 31.84
N TRP A 448 -43.50 1.76 32.08
CA TRP A 448 -42.09 1.37 32.22
C TRP A 448 -41.38 1.35 30.88
N ILE A 449 -42.06 0.94 29.80
CA ILE A 449 -41.51 0.97 28.45
C ILE A 449 -41.31 2.42 27.97
N GLU A 450 -42.23 3.33 28.29
CA GLU A 450 -42.05 4.77 28.06
C GLU A 450 -40.83 5.31 28.81
N ASP A 451 -40.66 4.95 30.09
CA ASP A 451 -39.48 5.35 30.89
C ASP A 451 -38.16 4.78 30.32
N GLN A 452 -38.17 3.54 29.79
CA GLN A 452 -37.03 2.95 29.09
C GLN A 452 -36.68 3.76 27.82
N ARG A 453 -37.67 4.03 26.96
CA ARG A 453 -37.50 4.81 25.72
C ARG A 453 -36.94 6.19 26.02
N ASP A 454 -37.53 6.91 26.98
CA ASP A 454 -37.08 8.23 27.39
C ASP A 454 -35.65 8.19 27.99
N THR A 455 -35.34 7.16 28.78
CA THR A 455 -34.01 6.97 29.35
C THR A 455 -32.97 6.70 28.28
N LEU A 456 -33.27 5.90 27.25
CA LEU A 456 -32.38 5.70 26.09
C LEU A 456 -32.11 7.03 25.37
N GLY A 457 -33.15 7.83 25.14
CA GLY A 457 -33.00 9.18 24.58
C GLY A 457 -32.08 10.08 25.43
N ARG A 458 -32.19 10.00 26.76
CA ARG A 458 -31.28 10.71 27.66
C ARG A 458 -29.85 10.16 27.63
N ILE A 459 -29.63 8.87 27.40
CA ILE A 459 -28.28 8.30 27.23
C ILE A 459 -27.66 8.84 25.93
N ILE A 460 -28.43 8.87 24.83
CA ILE A 460 -28.00 9.44 23.55
C ILE A 460 -27.55 10.89 23.74
N GLN A 461 -28.33 11.72 24.45
CA GLN A 461 -27.96 13.10 24.76
C GLN A 461 -26.62 13.24 25.51
N VAL A 462 -26.27 12.27 26.38
CA VAL A 462 -24.98 12.27 27.09
C VAL A 462 -23.83 12.01 26.12
N TYR A 463 -23.99 11.07 25.18
CA TYR A 463 -23.00 10.82 24.12
C TYR A 463 -22.88 12.01 23.17
N ASP A 464 -24.00 12.60 22.73
CA ASP A 464 -23.99 13.80 21.87
C ASP A 464 -23.22 14.95 22.53
N ALA A 465 -23.45 15.20 23.83
CA ALA A 465 -22.71 16.22 24.58
C ALA A 465 -21.19 15.91 24.65
N ASN A 466 -20.80 14.63 24.70
CA ASN A 466 -19.40 14.26 24.64
C ASN A 466 -18.81 14.44 23.24
N ILE A 467 -19.54 14.10 22.17
CA ILE A 467 -19.11 14.31 20.78
C ILE A 467 -18.88 15.80 20.51
N VAL A 468 -19.76 16.69 20.98
CA VAL A 468 -19.53 18.14 20.89
C VAL A 468 -18.24 18.55 21.60
N SER A 469 -17.94 17.94 22.75
CA SER A 469 -16.67 18.16 23.45
C SER A 469 -15.46 17.61 22.67
N ILE A 470 -15.57 16.45 22.03
CA ILE A 470 -14.53 15.88 21.16
C ILE A 470 -14.23 16.86 20.02
N GLU A 471 -15.28 17.29 19.32
CA GLU A 471 -15.18 18.16 18.16
C GLU A 471 -14.54 19.52 18.50
N SER A 472 -14.87 20.08 19.68
CA SER A 472 -14.23 21.32 20.17
C SER A 472 -12.72 21.16 20.42
N SER A 473 -12.29 20.03 20.98
CA SER A 473 -10.87 19.73 21.21
C SER A 473 -10.14 19.40 19.91
N ARG A 474 -10.83 18.74 18.96
CA ARG A 474 -10.33 18.42 17.62
C ARG A 474 -9.98 19.71 16.87
N ARG A 475 -10.92 20.66 16.78
CA ARG A 475 -10.68 21.97 16.15
C ARG A 475 -9.52 22.74 16.79
N LEU A 476 -9.43 22.76 18.12
CA LEU A 476 -8.32 23.42 18.81
C LEU A 476 -6.96 22.78 18.46
N THR A 477 -6.93 21.45 18.33
CA THR A 477 -5.73 20.70 17.94
C THR A 477 -5.35 20.96 16.48
N GLU A 478 -6.34 21.03 15.57
CA GLU A 478 -6.13 21.40 14.16
C GLU A 478 -5.56 22.82 14.02
N LYS A 479 -6.09 23.77 14.81
CA LYS A 479 -5.56 25.14 14.85
C LYS A 479 -4.08 25.16 15.23
N LEU A 480 -3.70 24.45 16.30
CA LEU A 480 -2.30 24.35 16.71
C LEU A 480 -1.41 23.79 15.58
N ILE A 481 -1.86 22.73 14.90
CA ILE A 481 -1.11 22.15 13.77
C ILE A 481 -0.97 23.17 12.64
N SER A 482 -2.06 23.85 12.26
CA SER A 482 -2.03 24.86 11.20
C SER A 482 -1.12 26.05 11.53
N GLU A 483 -1.07 26.44 12.80
CA GLU A 483 -0.19 27.52 13.30
C GLU A 483 1.28 27.07 13.29
N ILE A 484 1.58 25.84 13.72
CA ILE A 484 2.92 25.28 13.66
C ILE A 484 3.39 25.14 12.20
N GLU A 485 2.57 24.56 11.31
CA GLU A 485 2.92 24.36 9.90
C GLU A 485 3.08 25.69 9.15
N GLY A 486 2.24 26.68 9.47
CA GLY A 486 2.34 28.04 8.96
C GLY A 486 3.65 28.72 9.34
N ASP A 487 4.11 28.56 10.59
CA ASP A 487 5.41 29.10 11.03
C ASP A 487 6.60 28.29 10.50
N VAL A 488 6.49 26.96 10.39
CA VAL A 488 7.54 26.08 9.83
C VAL A 488 7.89 26.43 8.38
N ASN A 489 6.92 26.93 7.60
CA ASN A 489 7.16 27.37 6.22
C ASN A 489 7.83 28.74 6.07
N THR A 490 8.18 29.42 7.18
CA THR A 490 8.80 30.77 7.15
C THR A 490 10.26 30.81 7.62
N TRP A 491 10.93 29.65 7.74
CA TRP A 491 12.30 29.58 8.24
C TRP A 491 13.30 30.39 7.40
N THR A 492 14.15 31.15 8.08
CA THR A 492 15.28 31.84 7.46
C THR A 492 16.50 30.93 7.37
N LEU A 493 17.48 31.27 6.52
CA LEU A 493 18.74 30.52 6.36
C LEU A 493 19.55 30.41 7.67
N ALA A 494 19.34 31.31 8.63
CA ALA A 494 19.96 31.26 9.95
C ALA A 494 19.34 30.15 10.82
N ASP A 495 18.00 30.05 10.85
CA ASP A 495 17.24 29.02 11.57
C ASP A 495 17.55 27.61 11.03
N TRP A 496 17.82 27.50 9.73
CA TRP A 496 18.22 26.24 9.12
C TRP A 496 19.56 25.72 9.69
N SER A 497 20.52 26.61 9.94
CA SER A 497 21.86 26.23 10.39
C SER A 497 21.93 25.75 11.84
N GLU A 498 21.10 26.33 12.73
CA GLU A 498 21.04 25.91 14.14
C GLU A 498 20.28 24.59 14.32
N ASN A 499 19.26 24.34 13.50
CA ASN A 499 18.42 23.14 13.60
C ASN A 499 18.88 21.98 12.71
N PHE A 500 19.82 22.20 11.78
CA PHE A 500 20.35 21.14 10.89
C PHE A 500 20.88 19.94 11.68
N TYR A 501 21.55 20.17 12.81
CA TYR A 501 22.09 19.09 13.63
C TYR A 501 20.99 18.20 14.21
N PHE A 502 19.89 18.80 14.69
CA PHE A 502 18.73 18.09 15.23
C PHE A 502 18.03 17.26 14.14
N TYR A 503 17.80 17.84 12.97
CA TYR A 503 17.20 17.12 11.83
C TYR A 503 18.12 16.03 11.29
N ALA A 504 19.43 16.27 11.22
CA ALA A 504 20.40 15.28 10.80
C ALA A 504 20.45 14.11 11.79
N GLU A 505 20.43 14.36 13.10
CA GLU A 505 20.37 13.32 14.14
C GLU A 505 19.06 12.54 14.09
N LYS A 506 17.92 13.22 13.88
CA LYS A 506 16.62 12.58 13.73
C LYS A 506 16.55 11.69 12.48
N ILE A 507 16.99 12.18 11.33
CA ILE A 507 17.06 11.38 10.09
C ILE A 507 18.02 10.21 10.30
N TRP A 508 19.17 10.43 10.93
CA TRP A 508 20.17 9.39 11.20
C TRP A 508 19.63 8.24 12.07
N ASN A 509 18.79 8.58 13.05
CA ASN A 509 18.19 7.64 14.00
C ASN A 509 16.78 7.16 13.60
N THR A 510 16.24 7.62 12.47
CA THR A 510 14.92 7.18 11.99
C THR A 510 14.95 5.69 11.70
N GLU A 511 14.03 4.95 12.33
CA GLU A 511 13.85 3.52 12.14
C GLU A 511 13.12 3.27 10.81
N LEU A 512 13.80 2.63 9.86
CA LEU A 512 13.20 2.27 8.55
C LEU A 512 12.41 0.97 8.65
N THR A 513 12.93 0.01 9.41
CA THR A 513 12.35 -1.32 9.63
C THR A 513 13.03 -1.98 10.82
N THR A 514 12.38 -2.94 11.45
CA THR A 514 13.01 -3.83 12.44
C THR A 514 13.41 -5.14 11.77
N VAL A 515 14.60 -5.65 12.10
CA VAL A 515 15.09 -6.96 11.63
C VAL A 515 15.69 -7.68 12.83
N ASP A 516 15.16 -8.87 13.17
CA ASP A 516 15.52 -9.66 14.36
C ASP A 516 15.57 -8.82 15.67
N ASP A 517 14.50 -8.06 15.94
CA ASP A 517 14.36 -7.19 17.13
C ASP A 517 15.43 -6.09 17.29
N HIS A 518 16.18 -5.81 16.22
CA HIS A 518 17.08 -4.67 16.14
C HIS A 518 16.56 -3.64 15.13
N PRO A 519 16.43 -2.36 15.52
CA PRO A 519 15.98 -1.33 14.61
C PRO A 519 17.07 -1.04 13.55
N LEU A 520 16.71 -1.12 12.29
CA LEU A 520 17.55 -0.73 11.15
C LEU A 520 17.33 0.76 10.90
N THR A 521 18.27 1.58 11.34
CA THR A 521 18.20 3.04 11.17
C THR A 521 18.83 3.49 9.85
N VAL A 522 18.46 4.67 9.37
CA VAL A 522 19.07 5.29 8.17
C VAL A 522 20.59 5.38 8.33
N GLY A 523 21.09 5.75 9.52
CA GLY A 523 22.51 5.80 9.82
C GLY A 523 23.20 4.44 9.66
N LYS A 524 22.58 3.36 10.13
CA LYS A 524 23.09 1.99 9.97
C LYS A 524 23.20 1.59 8.49
N VAL A 525 22.23 1.96 7.67
CA VAL A 525 22.26 1.68 6.22
C VAL A 525 23.40 2.44 5.53
N LEU A 526 23.57 3.73 5.83
CA LEU A 526 24.65 4.56 5.28
C LEU A 526 26.03 4.07 5.72
N VAL A 527 26.19 3.71 6.99
CA VAL A 527 27.42 3.10 7.50
C VAL A 527 27.68 1.76 6.83
N GLY A 528 26.65 0.93 6.62
CA GLY A 528 26.75 -0.32 5.87
C GLY A 528 27.25 -0.11 4.44
N MET A 529 26.66 0.84 3.71
CA MET A 529 27.07 1.19 2.34
C MET A 529 28.52 1.70 2.31
N PHE A 530 28.90 2.54 3.26
CA PHE A 530 30.27 3.02 3.40
C PHE A 530 31.25 1.87 3.67
N LEU A 531 30.92 0.96 4.58
CA LEU A 531 31.75 -0.22 4.87
C LEU A 531 31.91 -1.13 3.65
N ILE A 532 30.86 -1.31 2.84
CA ILE A 532 30.94 -2.07 1.59
C ILE A 532 31.86 -1.37 0.57
N LEU A 533 31.77 -0.05 0.42
CA LEU A 533 32.64 0.72 -0.47
C LEU A 533 34.11 0.66 -0.02
N CYS A 534 34.36 0.84 1.28
CA CYS A 534 35.69 0.67 1.87
C CYS A 534 36.21 -0.77 1.70
N GLY A 535 35.36 -1.76 1.94
CA GLY A 535 35.66 -3.18 1.73
C GLY A 535 36.01 -3.49 0.28
N PHE A 536 35.29 -2.93 -0.69
CA PHE A 536 35.59 -3.06 -2.11
C PHE A 536 36.96 -2.46 -2.46
N ALA A 537 37.23 -1.24 -1.99
CA ALA A 537 38.52 -0.59 -2.19
C ALA A 537 39.67 -1.42 -1.57
N LEU A 538 39.48 -1.91 -0.35
CA LEU A 538 40.47 -2.73 0.36
C LEU A 538 40.67 -4.09 -0.30
N ALA A 539 39.60 -4.77 -0.73
CA ALA A 539 39.68 -6.01 -1.51
C ALA A 539 40.46 -5.81 -2.81
N ARG A 540 40.24 -4.69 -3.51
CA ARG A 540 40.96 -4.34 -4.75
C ARG A 540 42.43 -4.04 -4.49
N LEU A 541 42.76 -3.37 -3.38
CA LEU A 541 44.15 -3.10 -2.98
C LEU A 541 44.89 -4.39 -2.58
N LEU A 542 44.28 -5.22 -1.73
CA LEU A 542 44.85 -6.48 -1.25
C LEU A 542 45.05 -7.48 -2.39
N SER A 543 44.03 -7.70 -3.23
CA SER A 543 44.12 -8.61 -4.38
C SER A 543 45.23 -8.18 -5.36
N ARG A 544 45.33 -6.88 -5.67
CA ARG A 544 46.43 -6.34 -6.51
C ARG A 544 47.80 -6.49 -5.85
N SER A 545 47.90 -6.29 -4.54
CA SER A 545 49.14 -6.48 -3.79
C SER A 545 49.58 -7.95 -3.81
N LEU A 546 48.65 -8.88 -3.64
CA LEU A 546 48.90 -10.31 -3.77
C LEU A 546 49.40 -10.65 -5.18
N GLY A 547 48.73 -10.18 -6.23
CA GLY A 547 49.14 -10.40 -7.62
C GLY A 547 50.56 -9.90 -7.90
N LYS A 548 50.88 -8.67 -7.47
CA LYS A 548 52.23 -8.10 -7.59
C LYS A 548 53.29 -8.89 -6.82
N ARG A 549 52.99 -9.32 -5.59
CA ARG A 549 53.92 -10.13 -4.76
C ARG A 549 54.18 -11.51 -5.36
N LEU A 550 53.15 -12.13 -5.96
CA LEU A 550 53.26 -13.42 -6.62
C LEU A 550 54.06 -13.35 -7.93
N GLN A 551 53.92 -12.26 -8.69
CA GLN A 551 54.78 -12.00 -9.86
C GLN A 551 56.24 -11.76 -9.48
N HIS A 552 56.49 -11.13 -8.32
CA HIS A 552 57.84 -10.68 -7.96
C HIS A 552 58.69 -11.74 -7.20
N ARG A 553 58.14 -12.88 -6.81
CA ARG A 553 58.87 -13.94 -6.06
C ARG A 553 58.81 -15.30 -6.75
N ARG A 554 59.99 -15.78 -7.20
CA ARG A 554 60.51 -17.17 -7.29
C ARG A 554 59.63 -18.34 -7.79
N PHE A 555 58.34 -18.18 -7.98
CA PHE A 555 57.41 -19.17 -8.50
C PHE A 555 57.20 -18.85 -9.99
N ARG A 556 57.64 -19.74 -10.87
CA ARG A 556 57.48 -19.65 -12.34
C ARG A 556 56.00 -19.89 -12.72
N MET A 557 55.07 -19.13 -12.14
CA MET A 557 53.65 -19.21 -12.46
C MET A 557 53.38 -18.41 -13.74
N ASN A 558 52.66 -19.03 -14.68
CA ASN A 558 52.22 -18.37 -15.91
C ASN A 558 51.32 -17.16 -15.58
N GLU A 559 51.40 -16.09 -16.37
CA GLU A 559 50.64 -14.83 -16.14
C GLU A 559 49.14 -15.07 -15.96
N SER A 560 48.58 -16.04 -16.69
CA SER A 560 47.17 -16.45 -16.58
C SER A 560 46.81 -17.00 -15.19
N GLY A 561 47.72 -17.72 -14.53
CA GLY A 561 47.50 -18.28 -13.19
C GLY A 561 47.49 -17.21 -12.11
N VAL A 562 48.34 -16.18 -12.24
CA VAL A 562 48.34 -15.04 -11.31
C VAL A 562 47.07 -14.21 -11.48
N ALA A 563 46.64 -13.97 -12.72
CA ALA A 563 45.40 -13.24 -12.99
C ALA A 563 44.17 -13.96 -12.43
N ALA A 564 44.08 -15.29 -12.62
CA ALA A 564 43.00 -16.09 -12.05
C ALA A 564 43.00 -16.04 -10.52
N LEU A 565 44.16 -16.18 -9.88
CA LEU A 565 44.27 -16.15 -8.42
C LEU A 565 43.98 -14.75 -7.85
N GLN A 566 44.37 -13.68 -8.54
CA GLN A 566 44.04 -12.32 -8.16
C GLN A 566 42.52 -12.08 -8.22
N SER A 567 41.86 -12.51 -9.30
CA SER A 567 40.40 -12.38 -9.45
C SER A 567 39.65 -13.19 -8.40
N LEU A 568 40.05 -14.45 -8.18
CA LEU A 568 39.48 -15.29 -7.13
C LEU A 568 39.63 -14.66 -5.75
N SER A 569 40.85 -14.19 -5.42
CA SER A 569 41.13 -13.51 -4.14
C SER A 569 40.28 -12.25 -3.97
N PHE A 570 40.08 -11.48 -5.05
CA PHE A 570 39.22 -10.30 -5.03
C PHE A 570 37.77 -10.67 -4.70
N TYR A 571 37.19 -11.68 -5.37
CA TYR A 571 35.80 -12.08 -5.11
C TYR A 571 35.61 -12.65 -3.70
N VAL A 572 36.54 -13.47 -3.21
CA VAL A 572 36.49 -14.00 -1.83
C VAL A 572 36.56 -12.87 -0.80
N LEU A 573 37.49 -11.92 -0.97
CA LEU A 573 37.60 -10.76 -0.08
C LEU A 573 36.36 -9.87 -0.17
N LEU A 574 35.83 -9.64 -1.36
CA LEU A 574 34.63 -8.84 -1.58
C LEU A 574 33.44 -9.44 -0.82
N VAL A 575 33.17 -10.74 -1.01
CA VAL A 575 32.11 -11.46 -0.30
C VAL A 575 32.34 -11.40 1.22
N GLY A 576 33.58 -11.63 1.68
CA GLY A 576 33.93 -11.56 3.10
C GLY A 576 33.69 -10.18 3.73
N PHE A 577 34.10 -9.10 3.06
CA PHE A 577 33.86 -7.74 3.54
C PHE A 577 32.38 -7.38 3.50
N THR A 578 31.65 -7.78 2.47
CA THR A 578 30.19 -7.57 2.38
C THR A 578 29.46 -8.27 3.53
N LEU A 579 29.73 -9.55 3.78
CA LEU A 579 29.12 -10.28 4.91
C LEU A 579 29.48 -9.66 6.27
N THR A 580 30.71 -9.17 6.42
CA THR A 580 31.15 -8.48 7.64
C THR A 580 30.42 -7.14 7.84
N ALA A 581 30.25 -6.37 6.76
CA ALA A 581 29.50 -5.12 6.78
C ALA A 581 28.03 -5.35 7.14
N LEU A 582 27.40 -6.37 6.55
CA LEU A 582 26.04 -6.78 6.88
C LEU A 582 25.90 -7.19 8.36
N LYS A 583 26.86 -7.97 8.88
CA LYS A 583 26.89 -8.35 10.29
C LYS A 583 27.04 -7.14 11.22
N PHE A 584 27.88 -6.16 10.86
CA PHE A 584 28.06 -4.93 11.63
C PHE A 584 26.78 -4.08 11.71
N VAL A 585 25.95 -4.16 10.67
CA VAL A 585 24.65 -3.50 10.57
C VAL A 585 23.52 -4.34 11.21
N ASN A 586 23.84 -5.51 11.76
CA ASN A 586 22.90 -6.50 12.32
C ASN A 586 21.89 -7.05 11.30
N VAL A 587 22.29 -7.17 10.03
CA VAL A 587 21.49 -7.87 9.02
C VAL A 587 21.69 -9.39 9.19
N PRO A 588 20.62 -10.19 9.33
CA PRO A 588 20.72 -11.62 9.51
C PRO A 588 21.28 -12.30 8.27
N LEU A 589 22.45 -12.93 8.44
CA LEU A 589 23.12 -13.67 7.37
C LEU A 589 22.41 -14.98 7.01
N THR A 590 21.49 -15.44 7.88
CA THR A 590 20.68 -16.65 7.67
C THR A 590 19.86 -16.59 6.38
N MET A 591 19.40 -15.40 5.97
CA MET A 591 18.67 -15.21 4.71
C MET A 591 19.52 -15.58 3.47
N PHE A 592 20.84 -15.43 3.56
CA PHE A 592 21.78 -15.78 2.49
C PHE A 592 22.30 -17.22 2.59
N ALA A 593 22.03 -17.93 3.68
CA ALA A 593 22.55 -19.28 3.89
C ALA A 593 22.04 -20.27 2.83
N PHE A 594 20.77 -20.15 2.43
CA PHE A 594 20.21 -20.99 1.36
C PHE A 594 20.90 -20.74 0.01
N LEU A 595 21.04 -19.48 -0.39
CA LEU A 595 21.69 -19.11 -1.65
C LEU A 595 23.19 -19.48 -1.64
N GLY A 596 23.88 -19.22 -0.52
CA GLY A 596 25.28 -19.61 -0.32
C GLY A 596 25.46 -21.13 -0.37
N GLY A 597 24.52 -21.89 0.22
CA GLY A 597 24.49 -23.35 0.14
C GLY A 597 24.31 -23.85 -1.29
N ALA A 598 23.36 -23.29 -2.05
CA ALA A 598 23.13 -23.65 -3.45
C ALA A 598 24.36 -23.36 -4.33
N ILE A 599 25.01 -22.20 -4.15
CA ILE A 599 26.25 -21.85 -4.85
C ILE A 599 27.39 -22.81 -4.48
N ALA A 600 27.55 -23.13 -3.19
CA ALA A 600 28.58 -24.07 -2.73
C ALA A 600 28.39 -25.47 -3.33
N ILE A 601 27.14 -25.95 -3.41
CA ILE A 601 26.79 -27.21 -4.06
C ILE A 601 27.13 -27.14 -5.57
N GLY A 602 26.72 -26.08 -6.26
CA GLY A 602 26.99 -25.90 -7.69
C GLY A 602 28.49 -25.86 -8.02
N VAL A 603 29.26 -25.08 -7.25
CA VAL A 603 30.73 -25.02 -7.39
C VAL A 603 31.39 -26.36 -7.05
N GLY A 604 30.87 -27.07 -6.04
CA GLY A 604 31.32 -28.40 -5.65
C GLY A 604 31.15 -29.42 -6.77
N PHE A 605 29.95 -29.50 -7.35
CA PHE A 605 29.67 -30.37 -8.50
C PHE A 605 30.49 -29.98 -9.73
N GLY A 606 30.61 -28.69 -10.04
CA GLY A 606 31.42 -28.22 -11.17
C GLY A 606 32.93 -28.52 -11.03
N SER A 607 33.42 -28.61 -9.79
CA SER A 607 34.84 -28.88 -9.50
C SER A 607 35.14 -30.36 -9.25
N GLN A 608 34.13 -31.23 -9.24
CA GLN A 608 34.25 -32.65 -8.85
C GLN A 608 35.33 -33.38 -9.65
N ASN A 609 35.32 -33.24 -10.98
CA ASN A 609 36.28 -33.93 -11.86
C ASN A 609 37.72 -33.44 -11.66
N ILE A 610 37.90 -32.14 -11.40
CA ILE A 610 39.24 -31.58 -11.14
C ILE A 610 39.77 -32.12 -9.82
N LEU A 611 38.92 -32.16 -8.79
CA LEU A 611 39.27 -32.67 -7.48
C LEU A 611 39.57 -34.17 -7.52
N ASN A 612 38.76 -34.97 -8.23
CA ASN A 612 39.01 -36.40 -8.43
C ASN A 612 40.39 -36.64 -9.06
N ASN A 613 40.72 -35.92 -10.13
CA ASN A 613 42.03 -36.02 -10.78
C ASN A 613 43.19 -35.56 -9.89
N PHE A 614 42.98 -34.53 -9.07
CA PHE A 614 43.99 -34.04 -8.14
C PHE A 614 44.28 -35.06 -7.04
N ILE A 615 43.22 -35.57 -6.39
CA ILE A 615 43.33 -36.61 -5.36
C ILE A 615 43.95 -37.87 -5.96
N SER A 616 43.52 -38.28 -7.15
CA SER A 616 44.11 -39.41 -7.87
C SER A 616 45.61 -39.20 -8.13
N GLY A 617 46.02 -37.99 -8.50
CA GLY A 617 47.43 -37.64 -8.64
C GLY A 617 48.22 -37.78 -7.33
N LEU A 618 47.67 -37.32 -6.20
CA LEU A 618 48.29 -37.48 -4.89
C LEU A 618 48.43 -38.96 -4.51
N ILE A 619 47.40 -39.78 -4.77
CA ILE A 619 47.41 -41.23 -4.54
C ILE A 619 48.49 -41.89 -5.41
N LEU A 620 48.55 -41.59 -6.71
CA LEU A 620 49.58 -42.12 -7.61
C LEU A 620 51.00 -41.76 -7.14
N LEU A 621 51.21 -40.54 -6.62
CA LEU A 621 52.51 -40.12 -6.08
C LEU A 621 52.86 -40.80 -4.74
N ALA A 622 51.86 -41.06 -3.91
CA ALA A 622 52.01 -41.67 -2.58
C ALA A 622 52.20 -43.19 -2.66
N GLU A 623 51.29 -43.90 -3.33
CA GLU A 623 51.29 -45.37 -3.44
C GLU A 623 52.21 -45.89 -4.54
N ARG A 624 52.52 -45.05 -5.55
CA ARG A 624 53.41 -45.36 -6.68
C ARG A 624 53.08 -46.68 -7.40
N PRO A 625 51.81 -46.96 -7.79
CA PRO A 625 51.47 -48.15 -8.57
C PRO A 625 52.09 -48.14 -9.98
N ILE A 626 52.43 -46.95 -10.47
CA ILE A 626 53.24 -46.66 -11.66
C ILE A 626 54.28 -45.60 -11.30
N LYS A 627 55.45 -45.64 -11.92
CA LYS A 627 56.54 -44.68 -11.72
C LYS A 627 56.96 -44.06 -13.04
N VAL A 628 57.55 -42.86 -12.97
CA VAL A 628 58.20 -42.25 -14.13
C VAL A 628 59.29 -43.19 -14.65
N GLY A 629 59.21 -43.52 -15.93
CA GLY A 629 60.05 -44.50 -16.62
C GLY A 629 59.38 -45.84 -16.89
N ASP A 630 58.32 -46.21 -16.15
CA ASP A 630 57.64 -47.49 -16.32
C ASP A 630 57.01 -47.60 -17.71
N LEU A 631 57.09 -48.79 -18.31
CA LEU A 631 56.36 -49.14 -19.53
C LEU A 631 55.00 -49.70 -19.12
N ILE A 632 53.94 -49.01 -19.51
CA ILE A 632 52.58 -49.35 -19.14
C ILE A 632 51.69 -49.53 -20.36
N GLN A 633 50.65 -50.33 -20.18
CA GLN A 633 49.55 -50.50 -21.10
C GLN A 633 48.24 -50.05 -20.43
N ILE A 634 47.54 -49.13 -21.09
CA ILE A 634 46.20 -48.67 -20.71
C ILE A 634 45.34 -48.87 -21.94
N ASP A 635 44.32 -49.72 -21.82
CA ASP A 635 43.53 -50.20 -22.97
C ASP A 635 44.46 -50.77 -24.07
N ASP A 636 44.39 -50.23 -25.28
CA ASP A 636 45.25 -50.62 -26.42
C ASP A 636 46.52 -49.76 -26.57
N LEU A 637 46.75 -48.82 -25.65
CA LEU A 637 47.87 -47.88 -25.72
C LEU A 637 49.07 -48.37 -24.91
N TYR A 638 50.22 -48.47 -25.57
CA TYR A 638 51.51 -48.79 -24.95
C TYR A 638 52.43 -47.57 -24.93
N GLY A 639 53.00 -47.26 -23.76
CA GLY A 639 53.95 -46.17 -23.64
C GLY A 639 54.66 -46.07 -22.29
N ASN A 640 55.71 -45.26 -22.27
CA ASN A 640 56.50 -44.99 -21.07
C ASN A 640 55.97 -43.76 -20.33
N VAL A 641 55.86 -43.84 -19.00
CA VAL A 641 55.45 -42.71 -18.16
C VAL A 641 56.57 -41.67 -18.12
N GLU A 642 56.31 -40.46 -18.60
CA GLU A 642 57.31 -39.36 -18.59
C GLU A 642 57.21 -38.49 -17.36
N GLN A 643 55.99 -38.13 -16.96
CA GLN A 643 55.74 -37.22 -15.85
C GLN A 643 54.36 -37.47 -15.27
N ILE A 644 54.29 -37.61 -13.94
CA ILE A 644 53.05 -37.61 -13.19
C ILE A 644 52.83 -36.18 -12.69
N GLY A 645 51.86 -35.48 -13.29
CA GLY A 645 51.45 -34.13 -12.89
C GLY A 645 50.34 -34.15 -11.85
N ALA A 646 49.95 -32.98 -11.36
CA ALA A 646 48.90 -32.86 -10.33
C ALA A 646 47.53 -33.40 -10.78
N ARG A 647 47.18 -33.26 -12.08
CA ARG A 647 45.86 -33.67 -12.62
C ARG A 647 45.92 -34.73 -13.72
N SER A 648 47.08 -34.94 -14.31
CA SER A 648 47.26 -35.79 -15.48
C SER A 648 48.67 -36.33 -15.53
N THR A 649 48.82 -37.53 -16.09
CA THR A 649 50.09 -38.19 -16.34
C THR A 649 50.39 -38.18 -17.83
N ARG A 650 51.63 -37.85 -18.17
CA ARG A 650 52.14 -37.76 -19.53
C ARG A 650 52.82 -39.08 -19.89
N ILE A 651 52.41 -39.68 -21.01
CA ILE A 651 52.92 -40.97 -21.50
C ILE A 651 53.49 -40.77 -22.90
N ARG A 652 54.70 -41.24 -23.17
CA ARG A 652 55.29 -41.27 -24.52
C ARG A 652 55.12 -42.65 -25.14
N THR A 653 54.46 -42.71 -26.29
CA THR A 653 54.29 -43.94 -27.05
C THR A 653 55.54 -44.31 -27.84
N GLY A 654 55.65 -45.58 -28.29
CA GLY A 654 56.74 -46.03 -29.16
C GLY A 654 56.82 -45.31 -30.52
N ARG A 655 55.78 -44.56 -30.90
CA ARG A 655 55.74 -43.69 -32.09
C ARG A 655 56.16 -42.23 -31.80
N ASN A 656 56.73 -41.97 -30.63
CA ASN A 656 57.14 -40.64 -30.17
C ASN A 656 55.98 -39.62 -30.01
N MET A 657 54.74 -40.10 -29.83
CA MET A 657 53.59 -39.24 -29.50
C MET A 657 53.44 -39.12 -27.98
N GLU A 658 53.15 -37.91 -27.52
CA GLU A 658 52.86 -37.61 -26.12
C GLU A 658 51.36 -37.65 -25.86
N ILE A 659 50.93 -38.51 -24.93
CA ILE A 659 49.53 -38.68 -24.54
C ILE A 659 49.36 -38.16 -23.11
N ILE A 660 48.35 -37.33 -22.90
CA ILE A 660 48.00 -36.78 -21.58
C ILE A 660 46.78 -37.54 -21.07
N VAL A 661 47.01 -38.39 -20.06
CA VAL A 661 45.97 -39.22 -19.45
C VAL A 661 45.55 -38.60 -18.11
N PRO A 662 44.25 -38.38 -17.85
CA PRO A 662 43.77 -37.93 -16.54
C PRO A 662 44.22 -38.89 -15.43
N ASN A 663 44.58 -38.37 -14.26
CA ASN A 663 45.09 -39.22 -13.19
C ASN A 663 44.01 -40.19 -12.66
N SER A 664 42.73 -39.80 -12.69
CA SER A 664 41.64 -40.67 -12.22
C SER A 664 41.52 -41.94 -13.05
N THR A 665 41.84 -41.89 -14.34
CA THR A 665 41.80 -43.07 -15.25
C THR A 665 42.66 -44.22 -14.74
N PHE A 666 43.81 -43.93 -14.10
CA PHE A 666 44.70 -44.97 -13.56
C PHE A 666 44.17 -45.67 -12.31
N LEU A 667 43.20 -45.06 -11.62
CA LEU A 667 42.54 -45.63 -10.45
C LEU A 667 41.19 -46.25 -10.81
N GLU A 668 40.54 -45.76 -11.86
CA GLU A 668 39.22 -46.22 -12.32
C GLU A 668 39.30 -47.39 -13.32
N SER A 669 40.37 -47.48 -14.12
CA SER A 669 40.55 -48.49 -15.17
C SER A 669 41.69 -49.47 -14.89
N ASN A 670 41.65 -50.64 -15.53
CA ASN A 670 42.73 -51.62 -15.42
C ASN A 670 43.99 -51.13 -16.14
N VAL A 671 45.11 -51.05 -15.41
CA VAL A 671 46.41 -50.66 -15.96
C VAL A 671 47.39 -51.82 -15.81
N VAL A 672 47.97 -52.27 -16.93
CA VAL A 672 49.00 -53.31 -16.92
C VAL A 672 50.36 -52.64 -16.93
N ASN A 673 51.11 -52.78 -15.83
CA ASN A 673 52.48 -52.29 -15.75
C ASN A 673 53.44 -53.42 -16.10
N LEU A 674 54.09 -53.31 -17.27
CA LEU A 674 54.93 -54.35 -17.84
C LEU A 674 56.32 -54.41 -17.19
N THR A 675 56.73 -53.36 -16.49
CA THR A 675 58.06 -53.22 -15.85
C THR A 675 57.99 -53.17 -14.33
N ARG A 676 56.82 -53.44 -13.74
CA ARG A 676 56.63 -53.40 -12.29
C ARG A 676 57.18 -54.66 -11.63
N GLY A 677 58.28 -54.49 -10.91
CA GLY A 677 58.87 -55.53 -10.06
C GLY A 677 60.04 -56.28 -10.70
N ASP A 678 59.98 -56.55 -12.01
CA ASP A 678 61.11 -57.07 -12.79
C ASP A 678 61.12 -56.43 -14.19
N ASP A 679 62.31 -56.18 -14.75
CA ASP A 679 62.50 -55.58 -16.08
C ASP A 679 62.57 -56.64 -17.20
N LYS A 680 62.31 -57.91 -16.84
CA LYS A 680 62.34 -59.06 -17.75
C LYS A 680 60.97 -59.28 -18.37
N LEU A 681 60.87 -59.05 -19.67
CA LEU A 681 59.69 -59.37 -20.46
C LEU A 681 59.91 -60.70 -21.20
N ARG A 682 58.95 -61.62 -21.12
CA ARG A 682 58.93 -62.81 -21.99
C ARG A 682 58.30 -62.43 -23.32
N THR A 683 59.01 -62.71 -24.41
CA THR A 683 58.48 -62.57 -25.78
C THR A 683 58.73 -63.85 -26.57
N GLN A 684 58.20 -63.92 -27.79
CA GLN A 684 58.33 -65.06 -28.68
C GLN A 684 58.57 -64.67 -30.14
N VAL A 685 59.22 -65.56 -30.88
CA VAL A 685 59.27 -65.52 -32.34
C VAL A 685 58.70 -66.84 -32.86
N ASN A 686 57.80 -66.76 -33.84
CA ASN A 686 57.19 -67.91 -34.49
C ASN A 686 57.90 -68.18 -35.83
N ILE A 687 58.24 -69.44 -36.11
CA ILE A 687 58.99 -69.86 -37.31
C ILE A 687 58.40 -71.16 -37.86
N GLY A 688 58.14 -71.22 -39.17
CA GLY A 688 57.71 -72.43 -39.87
C GLY A 688 58.82 -72.98 -40.77
N ILE A 689 59.16 -74.26 -40.63
CA ILE A 689 60.14 -74.95 -41.51
C ILE A 689 59.44 -75.96 -42.42
N ALA A 690 60.03 -76.28 -43.58
CA ALA A 690 59.44 -77.20 -44.54
C ALA A 690 59.32 -78.63 -43.97
N TYR A 691 58.26 -79.34 -44.37
CA TYR A 691 58.09 -80.76 -44.06
C TYR A 691 59.29 -81.58 -44.57
N GLY A 692 59.73 -82.56 -43.77
CA GLY A 692 60.94 -83.35 -44.03
C GLY A 692 62.21 -82.78 -43.39
N SER A 693 62.19 -81.53 -42.90
CA SER A 693 63.32 -80.94 -42.16
C SER A 693 63.49 -81.59 -40.78
N SER A 694 64.73 -81.66 -40.29
CA SER A 694 65.04 -82.23 -38.97
C SER A 694 64.51 -81.34 -37.83
N THR A 695 63.43 -81.77 -37.17
CA THR A 695 62.78 -81.01 -36.08
C THR A 695 63.68 -80.83 -34.86
N ARG A 696 64.48 -81.86 -34.52
CA ARG A 696 65.44 -81.82 -33.41
C ARG A 696 66.58 -80.84 -33.70
N GLU A 697 67.04 -80.79 -34.94
CA GLU A 697 68.09 -79.87 -35.34
C GLU A 697 67.60 -78.42 -35.41
N ALA A 698 66.40 -78.19 -35.96
CA ALA A 698 65.74 -76.89 -35.91
C ALA A 698 65.59 -76.38 -34.47
N THR A 699 65.14 -77.24 -33.55
CA THR A 699 65.05 -76.92 -32.10
C THR A 699 66.40 -76.50 -31.54
N ARG A 700 67.48 -77.25 -31.85
CA ARG A 700 68.84 -76.94 -31.40
C ARG A 700 69.31 -75.59 -31.92
N LEU A 701 69.09 -75.30 -33.21
CA LEU A 701 69.51 -74.05 -33.85
C LEU A 701 68.71 -72.84 -33.37
N LEU A 702 67.39 -72.97 -33.20
CA LEU A 702 66.54 -71.91 -32.63
C LEU A 702 66.97 -71.55 -31.20
N LYS A 703 67.21 -72.57 -30.36
CA LYS A 703 67.72 -72.37 -29.01
C LYS A 703 69.11 -71.75 -29.02
N HIS A 704 69.97 -72.17 -29.95
CA HIS A 704 71.31 -71.63 -30.12
C HIS A 704 71.28 -70.14 -30.52
N ALA A 705 70.46 -69.77 -31.50
CA ALA A 705 70.25 -68.38 -31.93
C ALA A 705 69.85 -67.49 -30.73
N ALA A 706 68.87 -67.93 -29.94
CA ALA A 706 68.46 -67.21 -28.74
C ALA A 706 69.55 -67.12 -27.67
N THR A 707 70.32 -68.18 -27.46
CA THR A 707 71.34 -68.25 -26.40
C THR A 707 72.57 -67.40 -26.73
N GLU A 708 72.92 -67.29 -28.02
CA GLU A 708 74.04 -66.47 -28.48
C GLU A 708 73.69 -64.99 -28.65
N HIS A 709 72.42 -64.66 -28.84
CA HIS A 709 72.00 -63.28 -29.04
C HIS A 709 72.26 -62.44 -27.78
N GLY A 710 73.16 -61.45 -27.88
CA GLY A 710 73.68 -60.70 -26.72
C GLY A 710 72.66 -59.90 -25.89
N ARG A 711 71.41 -59.76 -26.36
CA ARG A 711 70.30 -59.08 -25.65
C ARG A 711 69.22 -60.02 -25.11
N VAL A 712 69.33 -61.33 -25.35
CA VAL A 712 68.46 -62.34 -24.76
C VAL A 712 69.05 -62.80 -23.43
N LEU A 713 68.21 -62.93 -22.41
CA LEU A 713 68.64 -63.39 -21.10
C LEU A 713 68.91 -64.89 -21.12
N LYS A 714 70.02 -65.29 -20.49
CA LYS A 714 70.36 -66.70 -20.29
C LYS A 714 69.58 -67.35 -19.14
N GLN A 715 69.04 -66.54 -18.23
CA GLN A 715 68.20 -66.96 -17.11
C GLN A 715 67.00 -66.00 -17.00
N PRO A 716 65.75 -66.47 -17.17
CA PRO A 716 65.35 -67.85 -17.52
C PRO A 716 65.86 -68.30 -18.89
N GLU A 717 66.09 -69.61 -19.06
CA GLU A 717 66.66 -70.17 -20.29
C GLU A 717 65.65 -70.11 -21.45
N PRO A 718 66.05 -69.67 -22.66
CA PRO A 718 65.20 -69.76 -23.85
C PRO A 718 64.77 -71.20 -24.11
N PHE A 719 63.50 -71.38 -24.45
CA PHE A 719 62.94 -72.68 -24.80
C PHE A 719 62.18 -72.60 -26.11
N VAL A 720 62.10 -73.73 -26.79
CA VAL A 720 61.42 -73.85 -28.08
C VAL A 720 60.31 -74.87 -27.92
N TRP A 721 59.11 -74.48 -28.33
CA TRP A 721 57.99 -75.40 -28.50
C TRP A 721 57.86 -75.75 -29.97
N PHE A 722 57.72 -77.04 -30.26
CA PHE A 722 57.13 -77.47 -31.50
C PHE A 722 55.62 -77.31 -31.34
N ALA A 723 55.08 -76.24 -31.92
CA ALA A 723 53.73 -75.77 -31.63
C ALA A 723 52.70 -76.66 -32.31
N GLU A 724 52.86 -76.90 -33.62
CA GLU A 724 51.91 -77.68 -34.41
C GLU A 724 52.51 -78.16 -35.74
N PHE A 725 51.86 -79.17 -36.32
CA PHE A 725 51.99 -79.51 -37.74
C PHE A 725 51.01 -78.64 -38.53
N GLY A 726 51.48 -77.54 -39.14
CA GLY A 726 50.65 -76.61 -39.90
C GLY A 726 50.45 -77.05 -41.35
N ASP A 727 49.53 -76.41 -42.06
CA ASP A 727 49.12 -76.79 -43.43
C ASP A 727 50.28 -76.89 -44.42
N ASN A 728 51.29 -76.02 -44.26
CA ASN A 728 52.43 -75.91 -45.18
C ASN A 728 53.79 -75.96 -44.47
N ALA A 729 53.81 -76.05 -43.14
CA ALA A 729 55.01 -75.90 -42.34
C ALA A 729 54.95 -76.68 -41.01
N LEU A 730 56.12 -77.08 -40.52
CA LEU A 730 56.34 -77.50 -39.14
C LEU A 730 56.57 -76.24 -38.30
N ASN A 731 55.60 -75.85 -37.46
CA ASN A 731 55.59 -74.57 -36.73
C ASN A 731 56.29 -74.69 -35.37
N PHE A 732 57.22 -73.76 -35.12
CA PHE A 732 57.96 -73.64 -33.87
C PHE A 732 57.76 -72.26 -33.25
N GLU A 733 57.66 -72.23 -31.92
CA GLU A 733 57.67 -71.02 -31.12
C GLU A 733 58.95 -70.97 -30.27
N LEU A 734 59.78 -69.98 -30.53
CA LEU A 734 60.95 -69.69 -29.72
C LEU A 734 60.56 -68.65 -28.66
N HIS A 735 60.49 -69.08 -27.40
CA HIS A 735 60.20 -68.23 -26.24
C HIS A 735 61.48 -67.83 -25.53
N PHE A 736 61.63 -66.55 -25.23
CA PHE A 736 62.82 -66.01 -24.59
C PHE A 736 62.52 -64.75 -23.78
N TRP A 737 63.43 -64.41 -22.87
CA TRP A 737 63.30 -63.24 -22.01
C TRP A 737 64.27 -62.15 -22.44
N VAL A 738 63.81 -60.91 -22.41
CA VAL A 738 64.60 -59.72 -22.75
C VAL A 738 64.42 -58.66 -21.67
N LYS A 739 65.46 -57.86 -21.44
CA LYS A 739 65.33 -56.61 -20.70
C LYS A 739 65.05 -55.51 -21.68
N VAL A 740 63.84 -54.97 -21.67
CA VAL A 740 63.41 -53.93 -22.62
C VAL A 740 62.86 -52.74 -21.87
N ARG A 741 63.24 -51.54 -22.32
CA ARG A 741 62.71 -50.28 -21.79
C ARG A 741 61.66 -49.64 -22.69
N SER A 742 61.49 -50.15 -23.92
CA SER A 742 60.46 -49.72 -24.85
C SER A 742 59.98 -50.86 -25.75
N VAL A 743 58.76 -50.77 -26.27
CA VAL A 743 58.21 -51.71 -27.25
C VAL A 743 59.06 -51.76 -28.53
N THR A 744 59.67 -50.64 -28.93
CA THR A 744 60.54 -50.56 -30.11
C THR A 744 61.80 -51.40 -29.94
N GLU A 745 62.37 -51.42 -28.73
CA GLU A 745 63.55 -52.22 -28.42
C GLU A 745 63.24 -53.73 -28.46
N GLN A 746 62.08 -54.13 -27.95
CA GLN A 746 61.58 -55.50 -28.05
C GLN A 746 61.50 -55.96 -29.51
N LYS A 747 60.80 -55.19 -30.36
CA LYS A 747 60.64 -55.53 -31.79
C LYS A 747 61.97 -55.64 -32.53
N ARG A 748 62.96 -54.82 -32.16
CA ARG A 748 64.30 -54.88 -32.74
C ARG A 748 65.01 -56.19 -32.41
N ILE A 749 64.95 -56.64 -31.15
CA ILE A 749 65.55 -57.93 -30.73
C ILE A 749 64.88 -59.10 -31.46
N GLU A 750 63.55 -59.10 -31.56
CA GLU A 750 62.83 -60.13 -32.30
C GLU A 750 63.21 -60.14 -33.79
N SER A 751 63.44 -58.97 -34.40
CA SER A 751 63.92 -58.88 -35.78
C SER A 751 65.34 -59.41 -35.95
N ASP A 752 66.25 -59.03 -35.05
CA ASP A 752 67.65 -59.48 -35.07
C ASP A 752 67.73 -61.01 -34.94
N LEU A 753 66.92 -61.60 -34.06
CA LEU A 753 66.79 -63.05 -33.93
C LEU A 753 66.26 -63.71 -35.21
N ARG A 754 65.26 -63.13 -35.88
CA ARG A 754 64.76 -63.67 -37.16
C ARG A 754 65.87 -63.72 -38.22
N PHE A 755 66.72 -62.69 -38.31
CA PHE A 755 67.87 -62.70 -39.21
C PHE A 755 68.91 -63.77 -38.84
N GLN A 756 69.21 -63.93 -37.56
CA GLN A 756 70.16 -64.94 -37.10
C GLN A 756 69.63 -66.37 -37.33
N ILE A 757 68.34 -66.59 -37.12
CA ILE A 757 67.68 -67.87 -37.39
C ILE A 757 67.73 -68.20 -38.89
N ASP A 758 67.40 -67.24 -39.77
CA ASP A 758 67.50 -67.41 -41.22
C ASP A 758 68.92 -67.81 -41.67
N HIS A 759 69.95 -67.14 -41.12
CA HIS A 759 71.34 -67.49 -41.38
C HIS A 759 71.70 -68.92 -40.94
N LEU A 760 71.41 -69.27 -39.68
CA LEU A 760 71.71 -70.60 -39.12
C LEU A 760 70.96 -71.72 -39.84
N PHE A 761 69.72 -71.46 -40.26
CA PHE A 761 68.94 -72.44 -41.02
C PHE A 761 69.50 -72.65 -42.43
N ARG A 762 69.95 -71.58 -43.10
CA ARG A 762 70.64 -71.70 -44.40
C ARG A 762 71.93 -72.51 -44.31
N GLU A 763 72.76 -72.27 -43.29
CA GLU A 763 74.00 -73.03 -43.08
C GLU A 763 73.76 -74.51 -42.78
N ALA A 764 72.66 -74.83 -42.10
CA ALA A 764 72.28 -76.20 -41.76
C ALA A 764 71.35 -76.85 -42.81
N GLU A 765 71.16 -76.24 -43.97
CA GLU A 765 70.29 -76.70 -45.06
C GLU A 765 68.83 -76.97 -44.62
N ILE A 766 68.36 -76.26 -43.58
CA ILE A 766 66.96 -76.28 -43.16
C ILE A 766 66.17 -75.27 -43.98
N SER A 767 65.25 -75.79 -44.80
CA SER A 767 64.41 -74.94 -45.65
C SER A 767 63.28 -74.30 -44.83
N ILE A 768 63.17 -72.97 -44.90
CA ILE A 768 61.99 -72.25 -44.40
C ILE A 768 60.81 -72.60 -45.30
N ALA A 769 59.66 -72.94 -44.71
CA ALA A 769 58.51 -73.37 -45.46
C ALA A 769 57.96 -72.25 -46.37
N PHE A 770 57.80 -72.56 -47.64
CA PHE A 770 56.90 -71.85 -48.54
C PHE A 770 55.58 -72.61 -48.64
N PRO A 771 54.46 -71.95 -48.99
CA PRO A 771 53.20 -72.64 -49.27
C PRO A 771 53.42 -73.82 -50.24
N GLN A 772 53.07 -75.03 -49.84
CA GLN A 772 53.19 -76.25 -50.65
C GLN A 772 51.87 -76.51 -51.36
N ARG A 773 51.93 -77.07 -52.57
CA ARG A 773 50.72 -77.46 -53.31
C ARG A 773 50.96 -78.75 -54.06
N ASP A 774 50.23 -79.79 -53.70
CA ASP A 774 50.22 -81.04 -54.45
C ASP A 774 49.39 -80.87 -55.73
N ILE A 775 50.06 -80.94 -56.87
CA ILE A 775 49.42 -80.88 -58.19
C ILE A 775 49.25 -82.31 -58.71
N HIS A 776 48.02 -82.81 -58.71
CA HIS A 776 47.69 -84.07 -59.36
C HIS A 776 47.45 -83.80 -60.86
N LEU A 777 48.36 -84.27 -61.71
CA LEU A 777 48.22 -84.18 -63.15
C LEU A 777 47.36 -85.34 -63.66
N ASP A 778 46.28 -85.02 -64.38
CA ASP A 778 45.42 -86.01 -65.02
C ASP A 778 46.13 -86.62 -66.23
N THR A 779 46.60 -87.86 -66.09
CA THR A 779 47.31 -88.61 -67.14
C THR A 779 46.38 -89.31 -68.12
N THR A 780 45.04 -89.17 -67.96
CA THR A 780 44.07 -89.77 -68.90
C THR A 780 44.04 -89.07 -70.25
N ARG A 781 44.71 -87.92 -70.40
CA ARG A 781 44.89 -87.21 -71.66
C ARG A 781 46.35 -86.78 -71.84
N PRO A 782 46.90 -86.80 -73.07
CA PRO A 782 48.24 -86.28 -73.32
C PRO A 782 48.34 -84.83 -72.86
N ILE A 783 49.35 -84.52 -72.05
CA ILE A 783 49.61 -83.15 -71.56
C ILE A 783 49.99 -82.30 -72.77
N ALA A 784 49.15 -81.32 -73.11
CA ALA A 784 49.42 -80.38 -74.20
C ALA A 784 50.50 -79.41 -73.75
N VAL A 785 51.74 -79.62 -74.20
CA VAL A 785 52.86 -78.71 -73.96
C VAL A 785 52.96 -77.72 -75.13
N GLN A 786 52.78 -76.44 -74.85
CA GLN A 786 52.91 -75.35 -75.83
C GLN A 786 54.14 -74.52 -75.48
N PHE A 787 55.13 -74.46 -76.36
CA PHE A 787 56.33 -73.64 -76.17
C PHE A 787 56.07 -72.22 -76.68
N VAL A 788 56.14 -71.23 -75.79
CA VAL A 788 56.02 -69.80 -76.13
C VAL A 788 57.43 -69.19 -76.16
N PRO A 789 57.89 -68.60 -77.27
CA PRO A 789 59.18 -67.89 -77.32
C PRO A 789 59.13 -66.62 -76.46
N ALA A 790 60.20 -66.33 -75.70
CA ALA A 790 60.29 -65.17 -74.82
C ALA A 790 60.37 -63.87 -75.63
N GLU A 791 59.30 -63.06 -75.60
CA GLU A 791 59.28 -61.69 -76.12
C GLU A 791 59.98 -60.75 -75.13
N ASN A 792 60.92 -59.96 -75.63
CA ASN A 792 61.58 -58.88 -74.89
C ASN A 792 60.60 -57.70 -74.77
N GLU A 793 60.00 -57.52 -73.59
CA GLU A 793 59.33 -56.27 -73.25
C GLU A 793 60.27 -55.35 -72.46
N GLU A 794 60.55 -54.18 -73.03
CA GLU A 794 61.17 -53.05 -72.33
C GLU A 794 60.29 -52.64 -71.12
N PRO A 795 60.89 -52.25 -69.97
CA PRO A 795 60.13 -51.93 -68.77
C PRO A 795 59.27 -50.69 -68.98
N GLY A 796 57.96 -50.94 -68.97
CA GLY A 796 56.91 -49.95 -69.07
C GLY A 796 56.90 -48.92 -67.95
N ARG A 797 56.43 -47.73 -68.35
CA ARG A 797 55.65 -46.83 -67.50
C ARG A 797 54.44 -47.59 -66.93
N ASP A 798 54.37 -47.73 -65.62
CA ASP A 798 53.12 -47.92 -64.87
C ASP A 798 52.88 -46.65 -64.05
N GLN A 799 51.85 -45.85 -64.31
CA GLN A 799 50.43 -46.11 -64.03
C GLN A 799 50.17 -46.37 -62.54
N SER A 800 49.90 -45.29 -61.80
CA SER A 800 48.95 -45.33 -60.68
C SER A 800 48.39 -43.94 -60.40
N GLU A 801 47.80 -43.32 -61.43
CA GLU A 801 46.56 -42.54 -61.27
C GLU A 801 45.44 -43.50 -61.68
N ASN A 802 44.81 -44.19 -60.72
CA ASN A 802 43.36 -44.23 -60.68
C ASN A 802 42.85 -44.78 -59.34
N GLU A 803 41.98 -43.98 -58.76
CA GLU A 803 40.75 -44.36 -58.06
C GLU A 803 40.79 -45.07 -56.70
N ALA A 804 40.30 -44.29 -55.75
CA ALA A 804 39.72 -44.66 -54.46
C ALA A 804 38.55 -45.65 -54.56
N ALA A 805 38.40 -46.49 -53.53
CA ALA A 805 37.13 -47.02 -53.02
C ALA A 805 37.32 -47.51 -51.58
#